data_AF-W3X860-F1
#
_entry.id   AF-W3X860-F1
#
_cell.length_a   1.000
_cell.length_b   1.000
_cell.length_c   1.000
_cell.angle_alpha   90.00
_cell.angle_beta   90.00
_cell.angle_gamma   90.00
#
_symmetry.space_group_name_H-M   'P 1'
#
loop_
_entity.id
_entity.type
_entity.pdbx_description
1 polymer ?
#
loop_
_entity_poly.entity_id
_entity_poly.type
_entity_poly.pdbx_seq_one_letter_code
_entity_poly.pdbx_strand_id
1 'polypeptide(L)'
;MAPDDTSRAGSRGKGRLKQTSEDSDMADHGAAFIRSLTRSSRKRKIEDVTDDESGFSIEDMEPNVAVASPARHNGLNTNLREIYNAEDAFRDLMRRALLPEPGQGPLPSLRDIALAGGFRLNVGTMCSGTDAPIFALKMLQNEFYAMTGMELFRYKQQYAVEIDPYKQAYLRRNTDADVFRDVRDFAQPNIGEAKLLTALGSRKSISYDKWQMLIVGTSCVSFSNLNNAKQKDYGGPAAGDFHRYLQKIWETKEDPGQQPHKRKISTLLGQIVQNLTLSESDATFFPVLTFIQNNQPAIVIFENVLDAPWEDLETIFMPAVGYKAAFMSCDTKDYYMPQTRQRKYLVAFSNEAFGSNMTGDMAKDAMSYLKYFQRRASVDVEKFLYHNTDPATQVDIQQLEHEKANKTTRESSWQFSQQRHENVRQTEGLGRSHPFSGLKPTGETRFYDRANQTIMARQPDRVKDVADISLLRGLTASPSYDSRFKVKIHDFSQNVDRNLGTNPFGISGCLTPSGMAFISNQSRFVTGREYLQLQGLPVQSLSLSRETTDQLKNLAGNAMTTTVVGAIFLSAIMAMHKHNGPAMRHGFPHISDLDETFKGPLSSLPRFRLVPTDHEQDLSFDPSGYVNATTGEILALTKRIRPYCFCTGTAMYSSAILWKCQTCDTIRCGNCKGNPKHDYAKLDLVPEAFGQEAAKLMLMKHFPQVLCGMFPSNVARACLSKLRGCWCNESDHIVVTSLLCNAVFYFDGVHLSETVSICYGSQPGFKVKIMIDAESITWYLFIDPHSDVAEMLAPTLVEASRPDQAFDRHSREYFPSPERVRDFLLRGRPVSRAQIADEDLPSLPMHQQWLPWNFFQPSRMVNGSQVYNQRVLVTKEEKSLTIDRLPEEDEDQCVTDRLAEGICESLYGTWEQKPNCDVAENSLYVQHQNNGEDLFLFKDPSRIGPAELDAFVLSKNPRLMQWHEHREVLLSFVPMAEPSRQIHKLPRGTYVMLITMDGFWQSDT
;
A
#
# COMPACT_ATOMS: atom_id res chain seq x y z
N MET A 1 75.37 16.40 9.45
CA MET A 1 74.46 16.67 10.58
C MET A 1 74.37 18.18 10.70
N ALA A 2 73.30 18.90 10.41
CA ALA A 2 71.99 18.69 9.79
C ALA A 2 71.58 20.11 9.30
N PRO A 3 70.80 20.30 8.23
CA PRO A 3 70.12 21.59 7.98
C PRO A 3 68.65 21.47 8.42
N ASP A 4 68.05 22.49 9.06
CA ASP A 4 67.69 23.82 8.51
C ASP A 4 66.64 23.67 7.37
N ASP A 5 65.58 24.47 7.26
CA ASP A 5 65.39 25.82 7.77
C ASP A 5 63.91 26.25 7.69
N THR A 6 63.58 27.20 8.58
CA THR A 6 62.65 28.35 8.56
C THR A 6 61.72 28.63 7.35
N SER A 7 60.65 29.45 7.39
CA SER A 7 60.24 30.63 8.18
C SER A 7 58.76 30.98 7.81
N ARG A 8 57.87 31.38 8.76
CA ARG A 8 57.50 32.77 9.22
C ARG A 8 56.60 33.53 8.20
N ALA A 9 55.64 34.39 8.53
CA ALA A 9 55.22 35.17 9.71
C ALA A 9 53.72 35.52 9.52
N GLY A 10 52.87 35.82 10.52
CA GLY A 10 52.88 36.86 11.56
C GLY A 10 51.43 37.45 11.63
N SER A 11 50.89 38.11 12.65
CA SER A 11 51.34 38.54 13.98
C SER A 11 50.16 39.25 14.69
N ARG A 12 50.10 39.13 16.04
CA ARG A 12 49.64 40.14 17.06
C ARG A 12 48.17 40.62 17.03
N GLY A 13 47.46 40.86 18.14
CA GLY A 13 47.74 40.77 19.57
C GLY A 13 46.76 41.64 20.40
N LYS A 14 46.46 41.16 21.63
CA LYS A 14 46.14 41.90 22.89
C LYS A 14 44.86 42.78 23.02
N GLY A 15 44.00 42.41 23.98
CA GLY A 15 43.97 43.06 25.30
C GLY A 15 42.70 43.81 25.80
N ARG A 16 42.05 43.24 26.84
CA ARG A 16 41.66 43.82 28.16
C ARG A 16 40.29 44.53 28.40
N LEU A 17 39.43 43.81 29.16
CA LEU A 17 38.61 44.12 30.38
C LEU A 17 38.09 45.54 30.75
N LYS A 18 36.79 45.64 31.11
CA LYS A 18 36.17 46.02 32.43
C LYS A 18 34.63 46.23 32.25
N GLN A 19 33.70 45.58 32.99
CA GLN A 19 33.12 45.90 34.34
C GLN A 19 32.61 47.35 34.47
N THR A 20 31.43 47.75 34.97
CA THR A 20 30.35 47.26 35.89
C THR A 20 29.16 48.24 35.80
N SER A 21 27.89 47.86 36.08
CA SER A 21 27.02 48.19 37.27
C SER A 21 25.72 48.87 36.77
N GLU A 22 24.55 48.25 36.92
CA GLU A 22 23.52 48.47 37.97
C GLU A 22 22.72 49.80 37.91
N ASP A 23 21.40 49.59 37.85
CA ASP A 23 20.26 50.34 38.41
C ASP A 23 19.58 51.57 37.77
N SER A 24 18.26 51.35 37.62
CA SER A 24 17.11 52.22 37.97
C SER A 24 16.49 53.16 36.93
N ASP A 25 15.23 52.81 36.64
CA ASP A 25 14.02 53.63 36.75
C ASP A 25 13.56 54.63 35.66
N MET A 26 12.29 54.36 35.33
CA MET A 26 11.17 55.27 35.07
C MET A 26 10.99 55.96 33.70
N ALA A 27 9.86 55.56 33.11
CA ALA A 27 8.77 56.40 32.63
C ALA A 27 8.73 56.81 31.15
N ASP A 28 7.65 56.29 30.56
CA ASP A 28 6.63 57.00 29.78
C ASP A 28 6.72 57.16 28.26
N HIS A 29 5.59 56.76 27.69
CA HIS A 29 4.90 57.26 26.50
C HIS A 29 5.51 57.06 25.11
N GLY A 30 4.69 56.46 24.24
CA GLY A 30 4.47 57.05 22.91
C GLY A 30 4.52 56.12 21.70
N ALA A 31 3.54 55.21 21.61
CA ALA A 31 2.73 54.89 20.41
C ALA A 31 3.36 54.51 19.04
N ALA A 32 2.66 53.54 18.41
CA ALA A 32 2.48 53.30 16.96
C ALA A 32 3.62 52.52 16.25
N PHE A 33 3.41 51.51 15.39
CA PHE A 33 2.24 50.82 14.85
C PHE A 33 2.74 49.58 14.05
N ILE A 34 1.99 48.47 14.09
CA ILE A 34 1.78 47.46 13.02
C ILE A 34 2.84 46.37 12.65
N ARG A 35 2.33 45.12 12.77
CA ARG A 35 2.56 43.85 12.03
C ARG A 35 3.96 43.20 12.01
N SER A 36 4.05 42.04 12.67
CA SER A 36 4.03 40.70 12.05
C SER A 36 4.92 39.68 12.81
N LEU A 37 4.52 38.41 12.70
CA LEU A 37 5.32 37.18 12.88
C LEU A 37 5.64 36.68 14.31
N THR A 38 5.08 35.49 14.57
CA THR A 38 5.72 34.27 15.09
C THR A 38 5.80 33.97 16.59
N ARG A 39 5.39 32.71 16.86
CA ARG A 39 5.80 31.77 17.92
C ARG A 39 5.35 32.12 19.35
N SER A 40 4.35 31.38 19.85
CA SER A 40 4.53 30.13 20.60
C SER A 40 4.76 30.39 22.09
N SER A 41 3.81 29.93 22.93
CA SER A 41 4.05 28.97 24.02
C SER A 41 3.16 29.24 25.25
N ARG A 42 2.37 28.24 25.63
CA ARG A 42 2.22 27.69 27.00
C ARG A 42 2.24 28.68 28.19
N LYS A 43 1.13 28.79 28.95
CA LYS A 43 0.92 28.18 30.31
C LYS A 43 -0.23 28.85 31.09
N ARG A 44 -1.13 27.98 31.58
CA ARG A 44 -1.88 27.92 32.85
C ARG A 44 -2.07 29.19 33.72
N LYS A 45 -3.33 29.42 34.09
CA LYS A 45 -3.90 29.67 35.44
C LYS A 45 -5.39 29.31 35.33
N ILE A 46 -5.94 28.31 36.02
CA ILE A 46 -6.26 28.21 37.46
C ILE A 46 -7.02 29.44 37.93
N GLU A 47 -8.34 29.31 37.98
CA GLU A 47 -9.20 29.94 38.99
C GLU A 47 -10.12 28.84 39.56
N ASP A 48 -10.11 28.78 40.89
CA ASP A 48 -10.90 27.92 41.76
C ASP A 48 -12.39 28.23 41.67
N VAL A 49 -13.22 27.18 41.64
CA VAL A 49 -14.49 27.17 42.39
C VAL A 49 -14.57 25.83 43.10
N THR A 50 -14.80 25.95 44.40
CA THR A 50 -14.79 24.97 45.49
C THR A 50 -15.90 23.92 45.39
N ASP A 51 -15.59 22.75 45.96
CA ASP A 51 -16.45 21.69 46.51
C ASP A 51 -17.97 21.85 46.39
N ASP A 52 -18.61 20.83 45.80
CA ASP A 52 -19.81 20.23 46.38
C ASP A 52 -19.85 18.73 46.02
N GLU A 53 -19.85 17.91 47.06
CA GLU A 53 -20.25 16.50 47.02
C GLU A 53 -21.74 16.41 46.67
N SER A 54 -22.11 15.75 45.57
CA SER A 54 -23.39 15.05 45.46
C SER A 54 -23.45 14.20 44.19
N GLY A 55 -24.06 13.02 44.34
CA GLY A 55 -24.06 11.93 43.36
C GLY A 55 -24.61 12.32 41.99
N PHE A 56 -24.00 11.73 40.97
CA PHE A 56 -24.50 11.79 39.60
C PHE A 56 -25.08 10.44 39.20
N SER A 57 -26.37 10.50 38.83
CA SER A 57 -27.22 9.40 38.38
C SER A 57 -26.73 8.79 37.06
N ILE A 58 -26.86 7.47 37.00
CA ILE A 58 -26.75 6.63 35.82
C ILE A 58 -28.02 6.89 34.99
N GLU A 59 -27.99 7.71 33.93
CA GLU A 59 -29.07 7.65 32.92
C GLU A 59 -28.75 8.29 31.56
N ASP A 60 -27.76 9.18 31.41
CA ASP A 60 -27.50 9.80 30.10
C ASP A 60 -26.21 9.29 29.42
N MET A 61 -26.27 8.11 28.81
CA MET A 61 -25.32 7.67 27.76
C MET A 61 -26.04 6.84 26.70
N GLU A 62 -26.78 7.48 25.79
CA GLU A 62 -27.07 6.86 24.50
C GLU A 62 -25.80 6.88 23.62
N PRO A 63 -25.26 5.72 23.21
CA PRO A 63 -24.17 5.67 22.25
C PRO A 63 -24.72 5.97 20.86
N ASN A 64 -24.47 7.18 20.35
CA ASN A 64 -24.68 7.51 18.94
C ASN A 64 -23.69 6.72 18.07
N VAL A 65 -24.00 5.44 17.78
CA VAL A 65 -23.28 4.62 16.81
C VAL A 65 -23.79 4.96 15.42
N ALA A 66 -23.43 6.15 14.94
CA ALA A 66 -23.49 6.41 13.51
C ALA A 66 -22.42 5.56 12.84
N VAL A 67 -22.86 4.57 12.06
CA VAL A 67 -22.01 3.74 11.18
C VAL A 67 -21.25 4.67 10.25
N ALA A 68 -20.00 4.97 10.61
CA ALA A 68 -19.11 5.77 9.79
C ALA A 68 -18.90 5.04 8.47
N SER A 69 -19.27 5.71 7.36
CA SER A 69 -19.02 5.21 6.01
C SER A 69 -17.56 4.76 5.87
N PRO A 70 -17.27 3.51 5.46
CA PRO A 70 -15.91 2.97 5.38
C PRO A 70 -15.00 3.71 4.38
N ALA A 71 -15.54 4.59 3.54
CA ALA A 71 -14.78 5.41 2.62
C ALA A 71 -14.38 6.74 3.27
N ARG A 72 -13.11 6.87 3.74
CA ARG A 72 -12.24 8.09 3.70
C ARG A 72 -11.20 8.22 4.84
N HIS A 73 -11.11 7.32 5.81
CA HIS A 73 -10.26 7.55 7.00
C HIS A 73 -8.75 7.40 6.77
N ASN A 74 -8.30 6.54 5.84
CA ASN A 74 -6.87 6.23 5.65
C ASN A 74 -6.35 6.49 4.22
N GLY A 75 -7.18 7.08 3.34
CA GLY A 75 -6.83 7.36 1.95
C GLY A 75 -7.01 6.19 0.98
N LEU A 76 -7.55 5.05 1.41
CA LEU A 76 -7.99 3.95 0.55
C LEU A 76 -9.49 4.07 0.23
N ASN A 77 -9.94 3.39 -0.82
CA ASN A 77 -11.37 3.20 -1.11
C ASN A 77 -11.70 1.70 -1.21
N THR A 78 -12.01 1.11 -0.07
CA THR A 78 -12.32 -0.33 0.07
C THR A 78 -13.70 -0.72 -0.48
N ASN A 79 -14.49 0.23 -1.00
CA ASN A 79 -15.73 -0.09 -1.72
C ASN A 79 -15.48 -0.44 -3.19
N LEU A 80 -14.30 -0.12 -3.73
CA LEU A 80 -13.93 -0.46 -5.10
C LEU A 80 -13.39 -1.89 -5.17
N ARG A 81 -13.58 -2.57 -6.31
CA ARG A 81 -12.96 -3.87 -6.61
C ARG A 81 -11.49 -3.90 -6.16
N GLU A 82 -11.09 -4.96 -5.47
CA GLU A 82 -9.72 -5.11 -5.02
C GLU A 82 -8.76 -5.26 -6.23
N ILE A 83 -7.63 -4.55 -6.19
CA ILE A 83 -6.57 -4.57 -7.22
C ILE A 83 -5.24 -4.58 -6.47
N TYR A 84 -4.44 -5.63 -6.65
CA TYR A 84 -3.28 -5.91 -5.80
C TYR A 84 -1.93 -5.81 -6.54
N ASN A 85 -1.95 -5.61 -7.87
CA ASN A 85 -0.75 -5.52 -8.71
C ASN A 85 -0.94 -4.53 -9.85
N ALA A 86 0.13 -4.26 -10.59
CA ALA A 86 0.13 -3.29 -11.68
C ALA A 86 -0.64 -3.82 -12.89
N GLU A 87 -0.52 -5.09 -13.23
CA GLU A 87 -1.17 -5.73 -14.37
C GLU A 87 -2.70 -5.59 -14.29
N ASP A 88 -3.30 -5.89 -13.13
CA ASP A 88 -4.72 -5.70 -12.85
C ASP A 88 -5.13 -4.22 -12.88
N ALA A 89 -4.25 -3.32 -12.42
CA ALA A 89 -4.47 -1.88 -12.52
C ALA A 89 -4.53 -1.41 -13.99
N PHE A 90 -3.61 -1.87 -14.84
CA PHE A 90 -3.61 -1.56 -16.27
C PHE A 90 -4.80 -2.19 -16.99
N ARG A 91 -5.24 -3.38 -16.58
CA ARG A 91 -6.46 -4.01 -17.08
C ARG A 91 -7.68 -3.15 -16.78
N ASP A 92 -7.89 -2.75 -15.53
CA ASP A 92 -9.03 -1.90 -15.18
C ASP A 92 -8.94 -0.50 -15.82
N LEU A 93 -7.74 0.07 -15.89
CA LEU A 93 -7.49 1.34 -16.59
C LEU A 93 -7.91 1.27 -18.06
N MET A 94 -7.51 0.19 -18.76
CA MET A 94 -7.89 -0.03 -20.16
C MET A 94 -9.40 -0.30 -20.31
N ARG A 95 -9.99 -1.08 -19.40
CA ARG A 95 -11.44 -1.34 -19.38
C ARG A 95 -12.22 -0.03 -19.28
N ARG A 96 -11.84 0.87 -18.37
CA ARG A 96 -12.48 2.19 -18.18
C ARG A 96 -12.29 3.13 -19.36
N ALA A 97 -11.23 2.94 -20.15
CA ALA A 97 -11.02 3.68 -21.39
C ALA A 97 -11.88 3.16 -22.56
N LEU A 98 -12.18 1.85 -22.58
CA LEU A 98 -13.02 1.21 -23.61
C LEU A 98 -14.52 1.25 -23.30
N LEU A 99 -14.87 1.22 -22.01
CA LEU A 99 -16.24 1.16 -21.51
C LEU A 99 -16.42 2.25 -20.44
N PRO A 100 -16.75 3.50 -20.84
CA PRO A 100 -16.94 4.60 -19.91
C PRO A 100 -18.08 4.33 -18.94
N GLU A 101 -17.97 4.81 -17.70
CA GLU A 101 -19.02 4.62 -16.70
C GLU A 101 -20.30 5.41 -17.05
N PRO A 102 -21.50 4.88 -16.72
CA PRO A 102 -22.76 5.58 -16.94
C PRO A 102 -22.76 6.98 -16.31
N GLY A 103 -23.19 8.00 -17.06
CA GLY A 103 -23.25 9.39 -16.60
C GLY A 103 -21.95 10.19 -16.74
N GLN A 104 -20.85 9.57 -17.17
CA GLN A 104 -19.65 10.28 -17.61
C GLN A 104 -19.75 10.53 -19.13
N GLY A 105 -19.42 11.75 -19.58
CA GLY A 105 -19.54 12.14 -21.00
C GLY A 105 -18.75 11.22 -21.95
N PRO A 106 -19.06 11.22 -23.26
CA PRO A 106 -18.43 10.30 -24.19
C PRO A 106 -16.91 10.53 -24.23
N LEU A 107 -16.17 9.44 -24.04
CA LEU A 107 -14.72 9.42 -24.24
C LEU A 107 -14.39 9.14 -25.72
N PRO A 108 -13.30 9.73 -26.25
CA PRO A 108 -12.78 9.36 -27.58
C PRO A 108 -12.48 7.85 -27.66
N SER A 109 -13.03 7.17 -28.67
CA SER A 109 -12.97 5.71 -28.81
C SER A 109 -11.58 5.23 -29.26
N LEU A 110 -10.91 4.48 -28.39
CA LEU A 110 -9.64 3.83 -28.76
C LEU A 110 -9.83 2.75 -29.84
N ARG A 111 -11.02 2.16 -29.94
CA ARG A 111 -11.34 1.18 -30.99
C ARG A 111 -11.32 1.83 -32.37
N ASP A 112 -11.72 3.10 -32.48
CA ASP A 112 -11.75 3.81 -33.76
C ASP A 112 -10.33 4.00 -34.30
N ILE A 113 -9.36 4.27 -33.42
CA ILE A 113 -7.94 4.36 -33.77
C ILE A 113 -7.42 3.02 -34.28
N ALA A 114 -7.74 1.93 -33.58
CA ALA A 114 -7.31 0.59 -33.97
C ALA A 114 -7.96 0.13 -35.30
N LEU A 115 -9.25 0.42 -35.49
CA LEU A 115 -9.98 0.16 -36.74
C LEU A 115 -9.44 0.99 -37.91
N ALA A 116 -8.93 2.19 -37.63
CA ALA A 116 -8.23 3.02 -38.61
C ALA A 116 -6.80 2.50 -38.92
N GLY A 117 -6.39 1.36 -38.38
CA GLY A 117 -5.08 0.74 -38.64
C GLY A 117 -4.03 0.97 -37.55
N GLY A 118 -4.40 1.58 -36.42
CA GLY A 118 -3.50 1.91 -35.32
C GLY A 118 -2.36 2.84 -35.73
N PHE A 119 -1.42 3.10 -34.82
CA PHE A 119 -0.28 3.98 -35.08
C PHE A 119 1.06 3.45 -34.55
N ARG A 120 2.16 3.96 -35.12
CA ARG A 120 3.54 3.66 -34.72
C ARG A 120 4.08 4.76 -33.82
N LEU A 121 4.85 4.36 -32.80
CA LEU A 121 5.37 5.25 -31.78
C LEU A 121 6.87 5.02 -31.54
N ASN A 122 7.73 5.90 -32.06
CA ASN A 122 9.13 5.97 -31.66
C ASN A 122 9.24 6.81 -30.39
N VAL A 123 9.81 6.19 -29.35
CA VAL A 123 9.94 6.79 -28.02
C VAL A 123 11.40 7.00 -27.67
N GLY A 124 11.73 8.18 -27.17
CA GLY A 124 13.01 8.45 -26.52
C GLY A 124 12.80 8.77 -25.05
N THR A 125 13.70 8.29 -24.19
CA THR A 125 13.69 8.61 -22.76
C THR A 125 14.98 9.33 -22.35
N MET A 126 14.85 10.37 -21.53
CA MET A 126 15.98 11.14 -21.00
C MET A 126 15.87 11.26 -19.48
N CYS A 127 17.01 11.10 -18.79
CA CYS A 127 17.05 10.89 -17.34
C CYS A 127 16.21 9.65 -16.97
N SER A 128 16.53 8.55 -17.64
CA SER A 128 15.64 7.40 -17.85
C SER A 128 15.39 6.59 -16.58
N GLY A 129 16.36 6.51 -15.68
CA GLY A 129 16.24 5.75 -14.43
C GLY A 129 15.92 4.27 -14.69
N THR A 130 14.69 3.87 -14.42
CA THR A 130 14.17 2.51 -14.67
C THR A 130 13.48 2.34 -16.01
N ASP A 131 13.21 3.42 -16.76
CA ASP A 131 12.28 3.40 -17.90
C ASP A 131 10.88 2.88 -17.56
N ALA A 132 10.39 3.17 -16.35
CA ALA A 132 8.99 2.93 -15.95
C ALA A 132 7.94 3.31 -17.03
N PRO A 133 8.08 4.44 -17.76
CA PRO A 133 7.19 4.77 -18.87
C PRO A 133 7.13 3.72 -19.99
N ILE A 134 8.24 3.05 -20.30
CA ILE A 134 8.27 2.04 -21.37
C ILE A 134 7.50 0.78 -20.93
N PHE A 135 7.61 0.38 -19.67
CA PHE A 135 6.80 -0.70 -19.12
C PHE A 135 5.31 -0.35 -19.11
N ALA A 136 4.95 0.91 -18.84
CA ALA A 136 3.56 1.37 -18.95
C ALA A 136 3.01 1.24 -20.39
N LEU A 137 3.79 1.62 -21.41
CA LEU A 137 3.40 1.40 -22.82
C LEU A 137 3.21 -0.07 -23.15
N LYS A 138 4.10 -0.95 -22.66
CA LYS A 138 4.00 -2.40 -22.85
C LYS A 138 2.71 -2.96 -22.26
N MET A 139 2.38 -2.57 -21.02
CA MET A 139 1.17 -3.03 -20.34
C MET A 139 -0.10 -2.52 -21.03
N LEU A 140 -0.15 -1.25 -21.45
CA LEU A 140 -1.27 -0.72 -22.24
C LEU A 140 -1.47 -1.46 -23.57
N GLN A 141 -0.37 -1.73 -24.29
CA GLN A 141 -0.43 -2.49 -25.54
C GLN A 141 -0.98 -3.90 -25.31
N ASN A 142 -0.49 -4.59 -24.28
CA ASN A 142 -0.91 -5.94 -23.95
C ASN A 142 -2.39 -6.01 -23.56
N GLU A 143 -2.83 -5.13 -22.65
CA GLU A 143 -4.21 -5.15 -22.15
C GLU A 143 -5.21 -4.75 -23.24
N PHE A 144 -4.88 -3.77 -24.10
CA PHE A 144 -5.75 -3.43 -25.23
C PHE A 144 -5.91 -4.60 -26.20
N TYR A 145 -4.81 -5.28 -26.53
CA TYR A 145 -4.83 -6.45 -27.42
C TYR A 145 -5.63 -7.60 -26.79
N ALA A 146 -5.41 -7.89 -25.50
CA ALA A 146 -6.13 -8.94 -24.78
C ALA A 146 -7.66 -8.70 -24.77
N MET A 147 -8.10 -7.44 -24.63
CA MET A 147 -9.53 -7.10 -24.57
C MET A 147 -10.22 -6.99 -25.93
N THR A 148 -9.49 -6.67 -27.00
CA THR A 148 -10.10 -6.33 -28.29
C THR A 148 -9.67 -7.21 -29.45
N GLY A 149 -8.58 -7.96 -29.31
CA GLY A 149 -7.93 -8.68 -30.41
C GLY A 149 -7.27 -7.76 -31.45
N MET A 150 -7.27 -6.44 -31.25
CA MET A 150 -6.75 -5.44 -32.17
C MET A 150 -5.48 -4.78 -31.63
N GLU A 151 -4.70 -4.18 -32.52
CA GLU A 151 -3.51 -3.40 -32.13
C GLU A 151 -3.83 -1.90 -32.12
N LEU A 152 -3.76 -1.26 -30.95
CA LEU A 152 -3.91 0.19 -30.83
C LEU A 152 -2.68 0.92 -31.37
N PHE A 153 -1.50 0.50 -30.92
CA PHE A 153 -0.23 1.08 -31.32
C PHE A 153 0.89 0.04 -31.27
N ARG A 154 1.97 0.28 -32.04
CA ARG A 154 3.27 -0.38 -31.87
C ARG A 154 4.34 0.64 -31.52
N TYR A 155 5.10 0.40 -30.47
CA TYR A 155 6.18 1.29 -30.07
C TYR A 155 7.56 0.68 -30.28
N LYS A 156 8.56 1.54 -30.50
CA LYS A 156 9.99 1.22 -30.49
C LYS A 156 10.71 2.27 -29.65
N GLN A 157 11.39 1.82 -28.59
CA GLN A 157 12.25 2.70 -27.82
C GLN A 157 13.57 2.88 -28.58
N GLN A 158 13.82 4.08 -29.08
CA GLN A 158 14.99 4.36 -29.90
C GLN A 158 16.24 4.54 -29.04
N TYR A 159 16.10 5.25 -27.92
CA TYR A 159 17.19 5.51 -27.00
C TYR A 159 16.71 5.72 -25.57
N ALA A 160 17.61 5.48 -24.63
CA ALA A 160 17.50 5.86 -23.23
C ALA A 160 18.77 6.63 -22.84
N VAL A 161 18.64 7.73 -22.12
CA VAL A 161 19.78 8.50 -21.60
C VAL A 161 19.81 8.44 -20.08
N GLU A 162 20.91 7.98 -19.52
CA GLU A 162 21.12 7.82 -18.08
C GLU A 162 22.59 7.99 -17.73
N ILE A 163 22.91 8.76 -16.69
CA ILE A 163 24.29 9.10 -16.31
C ILE A 163 24.91 8.08 -15.35
N ASP A 164 24.08 7.40 -14.56
CA ASP A 164 24.55 6.45 -13.55
C ASP A 164 24.91 5.09 -14.19
N PRO A 165 26.15 4.60 -14.05
CA PRO A 165 26.60 3.36 -14.66
C PRO A 165 25.80 2.11 -14.30
N TYR A 166 25.33 1.95 -13.05
CA TYR A 166 24.57 0.75 -12.70
C TYR A 166 23.14 0.81 -13.23
N LYS A 167 22.55 2.01 -13.32
CA LYS A 167 21.24 2.21 -13.96
C LYS A 167 21.33 1.99 -15.47
N GLN A 168 22.40 2.44 -16.12
CA GLN A 168 22.68 2.09 -17.52
C GLN A 168 22.75 0.57 -17.72
N ALA A 169 23.44 -0.14 -16.81
CA ALA A 169 23.51 -1.60 -16.87
C ALA A 169 22.15 -2.27 -16.66
N TYR A 170 21.31 -1.73 -15.77
CA TYR A 170 19.93 -2.17 -15.57
C TYR A 170 19.11 -1.99 -16.86
N LEU A 171 19.13 -0.80 -17.48
CA LEU A 171 18.37 -0.50 -18.70
C LEU A 171 18.73 -1.46 -19.83
N ARG A 172 20.03 -1.72 -20.04
CA ARG A 172 20.51 -2.63 -21.09
C ARG A 172 20.07 -4.08 -20.93
N ARG A 173 19.65 -4.51 -19.73
CA ARG A 173 19.14 -5.87 -19.49
C ARG A 173 17.63 -5.96 -19.54
N ASN A 174 16.95 -4.84 -19.38
CA ASN A 174 15.50 -4.79 -19.16
C ASN A 174 14.75 -4.01 -20.26
N THR A 175 15.46 -3.36 -21.18
CA THR A 175 14.93 -2.56 -22.29
C THR A 175 15.68 -2.88 -23.57
N ASP A 176 15.02 -2.65 -24.71
CA ASP A 176 15.61 -2.83 -26.04
C ASP A 176 16.28 -1.55 -26.57
N ALA A 177 16.40 -0.50 -25.74
CA ALA A 177 16.94 0.79 -26.13
C ALA A 177 18.46 0.80 -26.29
N ASP A 178 18.93 1.67 -27.19
CA ASP A 178 20.30 2.13 -27.16
C ASP A 178 20.52 3.07 -25.97
N VAL A 179 21.38 2.66 -25.04
CA VAL A 179 21.63 3.42 -23.80
C VAL A 179 22.81 4.37 -23.99
N PHE A 180 22.53 5.67 -23.88
CA PHE A 180 23.49 6.77 -23.95
C PHE A 180 23.83 7.31 -22.57
N ARG A 181 25.05 7.86 -22.45
CA ARG A 181 25.64 8.21 -21.16
C ARG A 181 25.18 9.56 -20.62
N ASP A 182 25.10 10.59 -21.46
CA ASP A 182 24.97 11.96 -20.97
C ASP A 182 23.95 12.74 -21.79
N VAL A 183 22.98 13.36 -21.11
CA VAL A 183 21.94 14.17 -21.78
C VAL A 183 22.51 15.44 -22.38
N ARG A 184 23.66 15.93 -21.89
CA ARG A 184 24.34 17.10 -22.46
C ARG A 184 24.83 16.85 -23.88
N ASP A 185 25.17 15.61 -24.20
CA ASP A 185 25.57 15.23 -25.55
C ASP A 185 24.43 15.43 -26.57
N PHE A 186 23.18 15.48 -26.10
CA PHE A 186 21.99 15.64 -26.93
C PHE A 186 21.66 17.11 -27.26
N ALA A 187 22.37 18.08 -26.69
CA ALA A 187 22.16 19.49 -27.00
C ALA A 187 22.90 19.94 -28.27
N GLN A 188 23.61 19.05 -28.95
CA GLN A 188 24.38 19.38 -30.14
C GLN A 188 23.48 19.71 -31.34
N PRO A 189 23.87 20.68 -32.19
CA PRO A 189 23.19 20.93 -33.46
C PRO A 189 23.33 19.70 -34.38
N ASN A 190 22.29 19.41 -35.19
CA ASN A 190 22.26 18.29 -36.14
C ASN A 190 22.50 16.90 -35.54
N ILE A 191 21.80 16.60 -34.44
CA ILE A 191 21.99 15.35 -33.69
C ILE A 191 21.80 14.07 -34.50
N GLY A 192 21.01 14.10 -35.57
CA GLY A 192 20.81 12.97 -36.48
C GLY A 192 22.09 12.52 -37.21
N GLU A 193 23.06 13.42 -37.37
CA GLU A 193 24.38 13.12 -37.97
C GLU A 193 25.46 12.92 -36.89
N ALA A 194 25.19 13.33 -35.65
CA ALA A 194 26.12 13.22 -34.55
C ALA A 194 26.27 11.77 -34.07
N LYS A 195 27.51 11.40 -33.73
CA LYS A 195 27.79 10.13 -33.05
C LYS A 195 28.00 10.39 -31.57
N LEU A 196 27.02 10.00 -30.77
CA LEU A 196 27.02 10.21 -29.32
C LEU A 196 27.64 9.02 -28.59
N LEU A 197 28.08 9.26 -27.36
CA LEU A 197 28.72 8.24 -26.55
C LEU A 197 27.66 7.36 -25.87
N THR A 198 27.70 6.06 -26.17
CA THR A 198 26.88 5.06 -25.45
C THR A 198 27.42 4.83 -24.04
N ALA A 199 26.62 4.18 -23.19
CA ALA A 199 27.02 3.74 -21.86
C ALA A 199 28.31 2.87 -21.86
N LEU A 200 28.58 2.15 -22.96
CA LEU A 200 29.79 1.33 -23.12
C LEU A 200 30.98 2.08 -23.71
N GLY A 201 30.84 3.37 -24.00
CA GLY A 201 31.89 4.18 -24.62
C GLY A 201 32.02 4.00 -26.14
N SER A 202 31.11 3.25 -26.78
CA SER A 202 31.04 3.22 -28.25
C SER A 202 30.36 4.49 -28.78
N ARG A 203 30.67 4.88 -30.01
CA ARG A 203 30.02 6.02 -30.67
C ARG A 203 28.90 5.52 -31.58
N LYS A 204 27.67 5.94 -31.31
CA LYS A 204 26.48 5.52 -32.07
C LYS A 204 25.67 6.74 -32.50
N SER A 205 25.14 6.74 -33.72
CA SER A 205 24.16 7.72 -34.18
C SER A 205 22.78 7.34 -33.69
N ILE A 206 21.94 8.34 -33.44
CA ILE A 206 20.52 8.11 -33.18
C ILE A 206 19.84 7.82 -34.52
N SER A 207 18.93 6.85 -34.55
CA SER A 207 18.15 6.54 -35.77
C SER A 207 17.36 7.77 -36.23
N TYR A 208 17.37 8.05 -37.55
CA TYR A 208 16.83 9.27 -38.15
C TYR A 208 15.29 9.29 -38.27
N ASP A 209 14.58 8.23 -37.91
CA ASP A 209 13.12 8.32 -37.85
C ASP A 209 12.74 9.37 -36.78
N LYS A 210 12.16 10.50 -37.20
CA LYS A 210 11.71 11.60 -36.34
C LYS A 210 10.94 10.99 -35.16
N TRP A 211 11.52 11.02 -33.97
CA TRP A 211 10.89 10.49 -32.76
C TRP A 211 9.61 11.25 -32.47
N GLN A 212 8.54 10.54 -32.17
CA GLN A 212 7.24 11.16 -31.97
C GLN A 212 6.94 11.46 -30.51
N MET A 213 7.57 10.75 -29.57
CA MET A 213 7.35 10.97 -28.14
C MET A 213 8.67 11.01 -27.36
N LEU A 214 8.86 12.08 -26.59
CA LEU A 214 9.97 12.26 -25.67
C LEU A 214 9.45 12.26 -24.24
N ILE A 215 10.05 11.45 -23.37
CA ILE A 215 9.71 11.37 -21.94
C ILE A 215 10.92 11.78 -21.11
N VAL A 216 10.70 12.67 -20.15
CA VAL A 216 11.79 13.32 -19.41
C VAL A 216 11.55 13.25 -17.91
N GLY A 217 12.44 12.55 -17.20
CA GLY A 217 12.47 12.47 -15.73
C GLY A 217 13.54 13.39 -15.12
N THR A 218 13.49 14.70 -15.41
CA THR A 218 14.55 15.66 -15.04
C THR A 218 14.98 15.57 -13.56
N SER A 219 16.25 15.85 -13.25
CA SER A 219 16.74 15.79 -11.86
C SER A 219 15.95 16.73 -10.94
N CYS A 220 15.44 16.19 -9.83
CA CYS A 220 14.62 16.93 -8.85
C CYS A 220 15.43 17.50 -7.68
N VAL A 221 16.76 17.36 -7.69
CA VAL A 221 17.64 17.68 -6.54
C VAL A 221 17.53 19.15 -6.12
N SER A 222 17.49 20.09 -7.08
CA SER A 222 17.39 21.52 -6.78
C SER A 222 16.04 21.93 -6.19
N PHE A 223 14.97 21.17 -6.44
CA PHE A 223 13.59 21.50 -6.04
C PHE A 223 13.03 20.61 -4.92
N SER A 224 13.80 19.62 -4.46
CA SER A 224 13.36 18.68 -3.44
C SER A 224 13.26 19.35 -2.06
N ASN A 225 12.21 19.03 -1.29
CA ASN A 225 12.09 19.45 0.11
C ASN A 225 13.12 18.80 1.03
N LEU A 226 13.87 17.81 0.54
CA LEU A 226 15.02 17.23 1.24
C LEU A 226 16.29 18.08 1.10
N ASN A 227 16.29 19.07 0.21
CA ASN A 227 17.42 19.96 -0.02
C ASN A 227 17.29 21.25 0.81
N ASN A 228 18.27 21.52 1.68
CA ASN A 228 18.28 22.74 2.50
C ASN A 228 18.69 24.01 1.70
N ALA A 229 19.25 23.85 0.50
CA ALA A 229 19.62 24.94 -0.42
C ALA A 229 18.74 24.90 -1.68
N LYS A 230 17.43 24.71 -1.48
CA LYS A 230 16.44 24.58 -2.55
C LYS A 230 16.36 25.85 -3.41
N GLN A 231 16.31 25.65 -4.72
CA GLN A 231 16.08 26.71 -5.71
C GLN A 231 14.58 26.90 -5.94
N LYS A 232 14.18 28.12 -6.32
CA LYS A 232 12.79 28.43 -6.69
C LYS A 232 12.55 28.29 -8.20
N ASP A 233 13.56 28.65 -8.99
CA ASP A 233 13.46 28.78 -10.45
C ASP A 233 14.66 28.11 -11.13
N TYR A 234 14.55 27.78 -12.43
CA TYR A 234 15.65 27.20 -13.21
C TYR A 234 16.74 28.23 -13.54
N GLY A 235 18.01 27.80 -13.43
CA GLY A 235 19.15 28.40 -14.12
C GLY A 235 19.94 29.48 -13.38
N GLY A 236 19.54 29.88 -12.17
CA GLY A 236 20.30 30.82 -11.34
C GLY A 236 20.74 32.09 -12.10
N PRO A 237 21.91 32.69 -11.77
CA PRO A 237 22.43 33.85 -12.52
C PRO A 237 22.75 33.55 -13.99
N ALA A 238 23.08 32.30 -14.32
CA ALA A 238 23.54 31.88 -15.65
C ALA A 238 22.42 31.84 -16.72
N ALA A 239 21.18 31.54 -16.32
CA ALA A 239 20.01 31.61 -17.20
C ALA A 239 19.16 32.88 -16.97
N GLY A 240 19.58 33.78 -16.07
CA GLY A 240 18.80 34.96 -15.70
C GLY A 240 18.43 35.86 -16.89
N ASP A 241 19.35 36.00 -17.85
CA ASP A 241 19.07 36.77 -19.07
C ASP A 241 18.13 36.05 -20.04
N PHE A 242 18.18 34.72 -20.09
CA PHE A 242 17.25 33.89 -20.86
C PHE A 242 15.83 33.97 -20.28
N HIS A 243 15.70 33.74 -18.97
CA HIS A 243 14.42 33.82 -18.29
C HIS A 243 13.80 35.22 -18.40
N ARG A 244 14.59 36.28 -18.13
CA ARG A 244 14.11 37.68 -18.26
C ARG A 244 13.66 38.00 -19.69
N TYR A 245 14.36 37.47 -20.70
CA TYR A 245 13.97 37.66 -22.09
C TYR A 245 12.64 36.96 -22.43
N LEU A 246 12.47 35.71 -22.00
CA LEU A 246 11.23 34.98 -22.23
C LEU A 246 10.05 35.56 -21.44
N GLN A 247 10.29 35.99 -20.20
CA GLN A 247 9.28 36.66 -19.38
C GLN A 247 8.82 37.96 -20.03
N LYS A 248 9.74 38.76 -20.60
CA LYS A 248 9.38 39.96 -21.36
C LYS A 248 8.47 39.63 -22.55
N ILE A 249 8.80 38.61 -23.35
CA ILE A 249 7.98 38.17 -24.50
C ILE A 249 6.58 37.77 -24.02
N TRP A 250 6.50 37.04 -22.91
CA TRP A 250 5.24 36.59 -22.32
C TRP A 250 4.38 37.77 -21.83
N GLU A 251 4.98 38.71 -21.10
CA GLU A 251 4.30 39.92 -20.60
C GLU A 251 3.80 40.83 -21.74
N THR A 252 4.58 40.95 -22.83
CA THR A 252 4.19 41.73 -24.01
C THR A 252 3.26 40.97 -24.96
N LYS A 253 2.95 39.69 -24.67
CA LYS A 253 2.15 38.79 -25.52
C LYS A 253 2.66 38.67 -26.95
N GLU A 254 3.98 38.82 -27.12
CA GLU A 254 4.66 38.57 -28.39
C GLU A 254 4.70 37.07 -28.68
N ASP A 255 4.61 36.68 -29.95
CA ASP A 255 4.71 35.27 -30.33
C ASP A 255 6.20 34.84 -30.36
N PRO A 256 6.66 33.96 -29.45
CA PRO A 256 8.04 33.48 -29.45
C PRO A 256 8.40 32.70 -30.72
N GLY A 257 7.39 32.27 -31.49
CA GLY A 257 7.55 31.61 -32.78
C GLY A 257 8.07 32.51 -33.91
N GLN A 258 8.03 33.84 -33.75
CA GLN A 258 8.54 34.75 -34.78
C GLN A 258 10.06 34.69 -34.90
N GLN A 259 10.58 34.83 -36.12
CA GLN A 259 12.02 34.69 -36.42
C GLN A 259 12.99 35.46 -35.52
N PRO A 260 12.77 36.75 -35.16
CA PRO A 260 13.70 37.47 -34.29
C PRO A 260 13.79 36.84 -32.88
N HIS A 261 12.66 36.38 -32.34
CA HIS A 261 12.61 35.71 -31.05
C HIS A 261 13.23 34.32 -31.13
N LYS A 262 12.85 33.49 -32.10
CA LYS A 262 13.44 32.15 -32.31
C LYS A 262 14.97 32.18 -32.36
N ARG A 263 15.57 33.12 -33.12
CA ARG A 263 17.04 33.25 -33.21
C ARG A 263 17.66 33.62 -31.87
N LYS A 264 17.07 34.59 -31.15
CA LYS A 264 17.59 35.04 -29.86
C LYS A 264 17.46 33.98 -28.77
N ILE A 265 16.33 33.26 -28.73
CA ILE A 265 16.11 32.12 -27.83
C ILE A 265 17.15 31.03 -28.07
N SER A 266 17.38 30.64 -29.32
CA SER A 266 18.37 29.62 -29.68
C SER A 266 19.80 30.04 -29.28
N THR A 267 20.15 31.32 -29.46
CA THR A 267 21.47 31.85 -29.05
C THR A 267 21.65 31.79 -27.53
N LEU A 268 20.64 32.22 -26.77
CA LEU A 268 20.68 32.20 -25.31
C LEU A 268 20.73 30.77 -24.74
N LEU A 269 19.96 29.84 -25.32
CA LEU A 269 20.03 28.42 -24.95
C LEU A 269 21.43 27.82 -25.20
N GLY A 270 22.03 28.12 -26.36
CA GLY A 270 23.39 27.67 -26.66
C GLY A 270 24.43 28.18 -25.66
N GLN A 271 24.31 29.43 -25.20
CA GLN A 271 25.18 30.00 -24.17
C GLN A 271 25.00 29.30 -22.82
N ILE A 272 23.78 28.97 -22.43
CA ILE A 272 23.49 28.27 -21.17
C ILE A 272 24.10 26.87 -21.17
N VAL A 273 23.90 26.10 -22.24
CA VAL A 273 24.39 24.70 -22.32
C VAL A 273 25.93 24.62 -22.25
N GLN A 274 26.63 25.65 -22.71
CA GLN A 274 28.10 25.72 -22.62
C GLN A 274 28.61 26.09 -21.22
N ASN A 275 27.72 26.46 -20.30
CA ASN A 275 28.11 26.88 -18.96
C ASN A 275 28.35 25.67 -18.03
N LEU A 276 29.58 25.54 -17.53
CA LEU A 276 30.01 24.45 -16.66
C LEU A 276 29.57 24.61 -15.19
N THR A 277 28.96 25.74 -14.82
CA THR A 277 28.58 26.07 -13.42
C THR A 277 27.11 25.81 -13.07
N LEU A 278 26.38 25.14 -13.96
CA LEU A 278 24.96 24.84 -13.77
C LEU A 278 24.71 23.89 -12.60
N SER A 279 23.57 24.06 -11.94
CA SER A 279 23.07 23.08 -10.97
C SER A 279 22.71 21.76 -11.68
N GLU A 280 22.58 20.65 -10.93
CA GLU A 280 22.26 19.35 -11.53
C GLU A 280 20.92 19.35 -12.29
N SER A 281 19.90 20.02 -11.73
CA SER A 281 18.60 20.19 -12.39
C SER A 281 18.71 21.04 -13.67
N ASP A 282 19.54 22.08 -13.68
CA ASP A 282 19.74 22.93 -14.88
C ASP A 282 20.56 22.23 -15.96
N ALA A 283 21.60 21.51 -15.55
CA ALA A 283 22.48 20.74 -16.42
C ALA A 283 21.78 19.56 -17.10
N THR A 284 20.58 19.20 -16.64
CA THR A 284 19.70 18.24 -17.31
C THR A 284 18.58 18.94 -18.10
N PHE A 285 17.93 19.97 -17.52
CA PHE A 285 16.80 20.65 -18.16
C PHE A 285 17.14 21.40 -19.44
N PHE A 286 18.18 22.25 -19.46
CA PHE A 286 18.49 23.08 -20.63
C PHE A 286 18.98 22.28 -21.85
N PRO A 287 19.81 21.22 -21.69
CA PRO A 287 20.12 20.32 -22.80
C PRO A 287 18.87 19.65 -23.39
N VAL A 288 17.94 19.20 -22.54
CA VAL A 288 16.66 18.63 -22.99
C VAL A 288 15.84 19.67 -23.75
N LEU A 289 15.73 20.89 -23.22
CA LEU A 289 14.98 21.97 -23.88
C LEU A 289 15.58 22.35 -25.25
N THR A 290 16.91 22.36 -25.34
CA THR A 290 17.65 22.55 -26.60
C THR A 290 17.39 21.42 -27.58
N PHE A 291 17.39 20.16 -27.10
CA PHE A 291 17.03 19.00 -27.91
C PHE A 291 15.59 19.09 -28.43
N ILE A 292 14.63 19.48 -27.59
CA ILE A 292 13.21 19.67 -27.97
C ILE A 292 13.10 20.76 -29.05
N GLN A 293 13.77 21.90 -28.87
CA GLN A 293 13.76 23.00 -29.83
C GLN A 293 14.25 22.54 -31.21
N ASN A 294 15.37 21.82 -31.24
CA ASN A 294 16.05 21.44 -32.48
C ASN A 294 15.37 20.29 -33.23
N ASN A 295 14.67 19.40 -32.52
CA ASN A 295 14.20 18.14 -33.10
C ASN A 295 12.67 17.99 -33.14
N GLN A 296 11.94 18.84 -32.42
CA GLN A 296 10.49 18.92 -32.48
C GLN A 296 9.75 17.56 -32.35
N PRO A 297 9.96 16.76 -31.27
CA PRO A 297 9.09 15.63 -30.96
C PRO A 297 7.59 16.00 -31.03
N ALA A 298 6.72 15.11 -31.50
CA ALA A 298 5.29 15.44 -31.55
C ALA A 298 4.71 15.67 -30.15
N ILE A 299 5.09 14.81 -29.19
CA ILE A 299 4.66 14.87 -27.79
C ILE A 299 5.89 14.90 -26.88
N VAL A 300 5.85 15.75 -25.86
CA VAL A 300 6.81 15.75 -24.76
C VAL A 300 6.09 15.57 -23.43
N ILE A 301 6.59 14.69 -22.58
CA ILE A 301 6.08 14.46 -21.23
C ILE A 301 7.19 14.75 -20.22
N PHE A 302 6.90 15.62 -19.25
CA PHE A 302 7.76 15.90 -18.11
C PHE A 302 7.14 15.39 -16.81
N GLU A 303 7.96 14.85 -15.93
CA GLU A 303 7.62 14.53 -14.54
C GLU A 303 8.63 15.18 -13.59
N ASN A 304 8.14 15.74 -12.48
CA ASN A 304 8.99 16.26 -11.41
C ASN A 304 8.21 16.44 -10.08
N VAL A 305 8.92 16.83 -9.02
CA VAL A 305 8.36 17.17 -7.72
C VAL A 305 7.43 18.40 -7.78
N LEU A 306 6.54 18.54 -6.79
CA LEU A 306 5.49 19.56 -6.77
C LEU A 306 6.00 21.00 -6.88
N ASP A 307 7.18 21.25 -6.31
CA ASP A 307 7.77 22.58 -6.13
C ASP A 307 8.72 22.99 -7.26
N ALA A 308 8.82 22.20 -8.34
CA ALA A 308 9.48 22.66 -9.55
C ALA A 308 8.68 23.83 -10.18
N PRO A 309 9.29 24.69 -11.02
CA PRO A 309 8.62 25.86 -11.60
C PRO A 309 7.73 25.46 -12.80
N TRP A 310 6.60 24.82 -12.49
CA TRP A 310 5.65 24.27 -13.48
C TRP A 310 4.93 25.34 -14.30
N GLU A 311 4.62 26.48 -13.69
CA GLU A 311 3.97 27.61 -14.38
C GLU A 311 4.89 28.18 -15.46
N ASP A 312 6.18 28.35 -15.16
CA ASP A 312 7.18 28.76 -16.15
C ASP A 312 7.35 27.69 -17.24
N LEU A 313 7.33 26.40 -16.87
CA LEU A 313 7.43 25.32 -17.83
C LEU A 313 6.29 25.38 -18.86
N GLU A 314 5.05 25.56 -18.41
CA GLU A 314 3.86 25.66 -19.25
C GLU A 314 3.78 26.96 -20.05
N THR A 315 4.05 28.11 -19.42
CA THR A 315 3.71 29.43 -19.98
C THR A 315 4.90 30.13 -20.65
N ILE A 316 6.13 29.76 -20.28
CA ILE A 316 7.37 30.41 -20.74
C ILE A 316 8.20 29.44 -21.59
N PHE A 317 8.66 28.33 -21.01
CA PHE A 317 9.65 27.46 -21.67
C PHE A 317 9.07 26.64 -22.83
N MET A 318 7.92 25.97 -22.66
CA MET A 318 7.31 25.17 -23.73
C MET A 318 6.87 26.03 -24.94
N PRO A 319 6.22 27.19 -24.75
CA PRO A 319 5.92 28.10 -25.86
C PRO A 319 7.17 28.61 -26.59
N ALA A 320 8.25 28.91 -25.84
CA ALA A 320 9.52 29.36 -26.41
C ALA A 320 10.15 28.36 -27.40
N VAL A 321 9.85 27.06 -27.23
CA VAL A 321 10.33 25.99 -28.12
C VAL A 321 9.25 25.44 -29.06
N GLY A 322 8.10 26.11 -29.17
CA GLY A 322 7.07 25.81 -30.18
C GLY A 322 5.97 24.83 -29.76
N TYR A 323 5.69 24.72 -28.45
CA TYR A 323 4.70 23.79 -27.91
C TYR A 323 3.58 24.51 -27.17
N LYS A 324 2.43 23.85 -27.06
CA LYS A 324 1.45 24.13 -26.01
C LYS A 324 1.43 22.96 -25.03
N ALA A 325 1.32 23.29 -23.76
CA ALA A 325 1.40 22.33 -22.68
C ALA A 325 0.32 22.60 -21.64
N ALA A 326 0.09 21.60 -20.80
CA ALA A 326 -0.69 21.70 -19.57
C ALA A 326 -0.12 20.70 -18.57
N PHE A 327 -0.28 20.96 -17.27
CA PHE A 327 0.18 20.06 -16.23
C PHE A 327 -0.87 19.79 -15.15
N MET A 328 -0.71 18.68 -14.45
CA MET A 328 -1.58 18.28 -13.34
C MET A 328 -0.78 17.64 -12.21
N SER A 329 -1.19 17.92 -10.97
CA SER A 329 -0.70 17.19 -9.81
C SER A 329 -1.40 15.84 -9.69
N CYS A 330 -0.61 14.79 -9.59
CA CYS A 330 -1.06 13.43 -9.40
C CYS A 330 -0.54 12.91 -8.07
N ASP A 331 -1.42 12.30 -7.28
CA ASP A 331 -1.04 11.48 -6.15
C ASP A 331 -1.16 10.02 -6.55
N THR A 332 -0.09 9.26 -6.43
CA THR A 332 -0.02 7.85 -6.83
C THR A 332 -1.17 7.00 -6.28
N LYS A 333 -1.68 7.29 -5.07
CA LYS A 333 -2.87 6.61 -4.50
C LYS A 333 -4.19 6.89 -5.19
N ASP A 334 -4.27 7.91 -6.04
CA ASP A 334 -5.39 8.16 -6.94
C ASP A 334 -5.21 7.46 -8.30
N TYR A 335 -4.16 6.68 -8.47
CA TYR A 335 -3.88 5.87 -9.65
C TYR A 335 -3.45 4.47 -9.22
N TYR A 336 -4.36 3.78 -8.52
CA TYR A 336 -4.31 2.37 -8.13
C TYR A 336 -3.31 1.97 -7.03
N MET A 337 -2.14 2.61 -6.93
CA MET A 337 -1.05 2.15 -6.05
C MET A 337 -1.19 2.72 -4.63
N PRO A 338 -1.10 1.94 -3.54
CA PRO A 338 -1.33 2.41 -2.16
C PRO A 338 -0.16 3.21 -1.58
N GLN A 339 0.17 4.32 -2.24
CA GLN A 339 1.28 5.20 -1.89
C GLN A 339 0.87 6.67 -2.03
N THR A 340 1.10 7.46 -0.97
CA THR A 340 1.07 8.92 -1.06
C THR A 340 2.39 9.40 -1.66
N ARG A 341 2.41 9.55 -2.99
CA ARG A 341 3.53 10.07 -3.77
C ARG A 341 2.98 11.12 -4.72
N GLN A 342 3.20 12.37 -4.36
CA GLN A 342 2.71 13.50 -5.13
C GLN A 342 3.79 13.98 -6.10
N ARG A 343 3.44 14.01 -7.39
CA ARG A 343 4.26 14.52 -8.49
C ARG A 343 3.37 15.33 -9.41
N LYS A 344 3.98 16.22 -10.19
CA LYS A 344 3.27 16.91 -11.28
C LYS A 344 3.77 16.32 -12.58
N TYR A 345 2.86 16.24 -13.54
CA TYR A 345 3.12 15.74 -14.88
C TYR A 345 2.64 16.77 -15.88
N LEU A 346 3.46 17.06 -16.88
CA LEU A 346 3.14 17.96 -17.97
C LEU A 346 3.13 17.19 -19.28
N VAL A 347 2.13 17.45 -20.11
CA VAL A 347 2.04 16.95 -21.49
C VAL A 347 2.09 18.16 -22.41
N ALA A 348 2.99 18.13 -23.38
CA ALA A 348 3.17 19.17 -24.38
C ALA A 348 3.01 18.61 -25.80
N PHE A 349 2.33 19.35 -26.65
CA PHE A 349 2.09 19.01 -28.06
C PHE A 349 2.76 20.04 -28.98
N SER A 350 3.49 19.55 -29.99
CA SER A 350 4.20 20.42 -30.94
C SER A 350 3.23 21.12 -31.89
N ASN A 351 3.38 22.45 -32.01
CA ASN A 351 2.64 23.22 -33.00
C ASN A 351 3.05 22.87 -34.43
N GLU A 352 4.28 22.36 -34.63
CA GLU A 352 4.75 21.89 -35.94
C GLU A 352 4.05 20.59 -36.34
N ALA A 353 3.84 19.68 -35.38
CA ALA A 353 3.24 18.38 -35.66
C ALA A 353 1.70 18.46 -35.87
N PHE A 354 1.00 19.29 -35.08
CA PHE A 354 -0.47 19.30 -35.03
C PHE A 354 -1.12 20.63 -35.42
N GLY A 355 -0.35 21.71 -35.53
CA GLY A 355 -0.88 23.06 -35.78
C GLY A 355 -1.27 23.80 -34.49
N SER A 356 -0.94 25.10 -34.44
CA SER A 356 -1.06 25.94 -33.24
C SER A 356 -2.47 26.15 -32.69
N ASN A 357 -3.50 25.89 -33.49
CA ASN A 357 -4.89 26.19 -33.12
C ASN A 357 -5.49 25.13 -32.19
N MET A 358 -5.01 23.88 -32.24
CA MET A 358 -5.59 22.76 -31.50
C MET A 358 -4.72 22.26 -30.34
N THR A 359 -3.39 22.47 -30.37
CA THR A 359 -2.45 21.95 -29.36
C THR A 359 -2.76 22.42 -27.93
N GLY A 360 -3.29 23.65 -27.78
CA GLY A 360 -3.72 24.17 -26.48
C GLY A 360 -4.93 23.42 -25.90
N ASP A 361 -5.92 23.10 -26.73
CA ASP A 361 -7.11 22.37 -26.31
C ASP A 361 -6.80 20.88 -26.12
N MET A 362 -5.92 20.30 -26.95
CA MET A 362 -5.38 18.95 -26.74
C MET A 362 -4.69 18.80 -25.38
N ALA A 363 -3.86 19.77 -24.98
CA ALA A 363 -3.20 19.75 -23.68
C ALA A 363 -4.20 19.79 -22.51
N LYS A 364 -5.22 20.65 -22.60
CA LYS A 364 -6.30 20.75 -21.59
C LYS A 364 -7.17 19.49 -21.52
N ASP A 365 -7.50 18.91 -22.68
CA ASP A 365 -8.26 17.67 -22.77
C ASP A 365 -7.47 16.50 -22.18
N ALA A 366 -6.16 16.42 -22.45
CA ALA A 366 -5.29 15.41 -21.85
C ALA A 366 -5.32 15.50 -20.31
N MET A 367 -5.26 16.70 -19.74
CA MET A 367 -5.41 16.88 -18.29
C MET A 367 -6.81 16.49 -17.78
N SER A 368 -7.86 16.74 -18.57
CA SER A 368 -9.23 16.37 -18.22
C SER A 368 -9.43 14.84 -18.21
N TYR A 369 -8.88 14.13 -19.20
CA TYR A 369 -8.90 12.67 -19.23
C TYR A 369 -8.02 12.05 -18.15
N LEU A 370 -6.89 12.67 -17.82
CA LEU A 370 -6.04 12.21 -16.73
C LEU A 370 -6.80 12.22 -15.40
N LYS A 371 -7.57 13.29 -15.14
CA LYS A 371 -8.47 13.37 -13.99
C LYS A 371 -9.57 12.31 -14.02
N TYR A 372 -10.14 12.02 -15.19
CA TYR A 372 -11.13 10.94 -15.34
C TYR A 372 -10.56 9.59 -14.92
N PHE A 373 -9.31 9.30 -15.29
CA PHE A 373 -8.66 8.03 -14.97
C PHE A 373 -8.26 7.87 -13.50
N GLN A 374 -8.49 8.87 -12.65
CA GLN A 374 -8.31 8.70 -11.22
C GLN A 374 -9.15 7.53 -10.70
N ARG A 375 -8.48 6.63 -10.00
CA ARG A 375 -9.07 5.55 -9.24
C ARG A 375 -8.26 5.34 -7.98
N ARG A 376 -8.91 5.60 -6.84
CA ARG A 376 -8.27 5.43 -5.55
C ARG A 376 -7.82 3.97 -5.35
N ALA A 377 -6.64 3.79 -4.75
CA ALA A 377 -6.16 2.49 -4.30
C ALA A 377 -7.23 1.80 -3.43
N SER A 378 -7.58 0.57 -3.78
CA SER A 378 -8.67 -0.19 -3.15
C SER A 378 -8.19 -1.10 -2.02
N VAL A 379 -6.90 -1.40 -1.98
CA VAL A 379 -6.29 -2.31 -1.01
C VAL A 379 -5.09 -1.66 -0.37
N ASP A 380 -4.70 -2.16 0.80
CA ASP A 380 -3.57 -1.63 1.54
C ASP A 380 -2.23 -2.08 0.97
N VAL A 381 -1.18 -1.37 1.38
CA VAL A 381 0.19 -1.57 0.90
C VAL A 381 0.69 -2.99 1.13
N GLU A 382 0.30 -3.67 2.20
CA GLU A 382 0.78 -5.03 2.50
C GLU A 382 0.38 -6.02 1.41
N LYS A 383 -0.80 -5.84 0.81
CA LYS A 383 -1.30 -6.69 -0.28
C LYS A 383 -0.54 -6.48 -1.61
N PHE A 384 0.18 -5.37 -1.77
CA PHE A 384 1.09 -5.13 -2.89
C PHE A 384 2.51 -5.65 -2.64
N LEU A 385 2.85 -5.94 -1.38
CA LEU A 385 4.16 -6.45 -1.00
C LEU A 385 4.19 -7.97 -1.04
N TYR A 386 5.38 -8.53 -1.19
CA TYR A 386 5.56 -9.98 -1.07
C TYR A 386 5.39 -10.40 0.39
N HIS A 387 4.80 -11.57 0.60
CA HIS A 387 4.71 -12.15 1.94
C HIS A 387 6.12 -12.44 2.49
N ASN A 388 6.27 -12.48 3.81
CA ASN A 388 7.55 -12.78 4.45
C ASN A 388 8.13 -14.13 4.01
N THR A 389 7.28 -15.12 3.72
CA THR A 389 7.69 -16.46 3.27
C THR A 389 7.85 -16.59 1.76
N ASP A 390 7.67 -15.51 1.00
CA ASP A 390 7.91 -15.50 -0.44
C ASP A 390 9.39 -15.80 -0.76
N PRO A 391 9.70 -16.67 -1.74
CA PRO A 391 11.07 -17.03 -2.07
C PRO A 391 11.95 -15.83 -2.46
N ALA A 392 11.41 -14.87 -3.21
CA ALA A 392 12.17 -13.68 -3.61
C ALA A 392 12.49 -12.80 -2.40
N THR A 393 11.52 -12.62 -1.49
CA THR A 393 11.73 -11.93 -0.21
C THR A 393 12.77 -12.63 0.64
N GLN A 394 12.73 -13.96 0.74
CA GLN A 394 13.68 -14.74 1.51
C GLN A 394 15.11 -14.59 0.98
N VAL A 395 15.29 -14.64 -0.35
CA VAL A 395 16.60 -14.40 -0.99
C VAL A 395 17.10 -12.99 -0.70
N ASP A 396 16.26 -11.96 -0.87
CA ASP A 396 16.62 -10.57 -0.60
C ASP A 396 17.02 -10.37 0.88
N ILE A 397 16.29 -10.99 1.82
CA ILE A 397 16.61 -10.94 3.26
C ILE A 397 17.92 -11.65 3.57
N GLN A 398 18.17 -12.85 3.03
CA GLN A 398 19.42 -13.58 3.23
C GLN A 398 20.62 -12.80 2.73
N GLN A 399 20.49 -12.15 1.57
CA GLN A 399 21.53 -11.28 1.04
C GLN A 399 21.79 -10.10 2.00
N LEU A 400 20.75 -9.44 2.50
CA LEU A 400 20.89 -8.36 3.48
C LEU A 400 21.53 -8.82 4.79
N GLU A 401 21.19 -10.00 5.28
CA GLU A 401 21.82 -10.60 6.46
C GLU A 401 23.32 -10.81 6.23
N HIS A 402 23.70 -11.36 5.07
CA HIS A 402 25.09 -11.59 4.70
C HIS A 402 25.87 -10.26 4.57
N GLU A 403 25.30 -9.28 3.88
CA GLU A 403 25.88 -7.94 3.75
C GLU A 403 26.10 -7.29 5.12
N LYS A 404 25.12 -7.38 6.02
CA LYS A 404 25.23 -6.82 7.37
C LYS A 404 26.24 -7.59 8.23
N ALA A 405 26.30 -8.92 8.12
CA ALA A 405 27.25 -9.74 8.87
C ALA A 405 28.71 -9.39 8.54
N ASN A 406 28.99 -9.03 7.29
CA ASN A 406 30.35 -8.73 6.81
C ASN A 406 30.76 -7.25 6.92
N LYS A 407 29.82 -6.34 7.20
CA LYS A 407 30.11 -4.91 7.33
C LYS A 407 30.50 -4.59 8.77
N THR A 408 31.72 -4.09 8.99
CA THR A 408 32.07 -3.47 10.27
C THR A 408 31.21 -2.21 10.44
N THR A 409 30.32 -2.21 11.43
CA THR A 409 29.49 -1.05 11.75
C THR A 409 30.41 0.09 12.19
N ARG A 410 30.68 1.04 11.29
CA ARG A 410 31.35 2.27 11.65
C ARG A 410 30.36 3.07 12.50
N GLU A 411 30.60 3.15 13.81
CA GLU A 411 29.80 4.01 14.68
C GLU A 411 29.98 5.46 14.25
N SER A 412 29.00 5.98 13.51
CA SER A 412 28.88 7.42 13.31
C SER A 412 28.49 8.05 14.64
N SER A 413 29.20 9.07 15.10
CA SER A 413 28.77 9.87 16.25
C SER A 413 27.35 10.38 16.00
N TRP A 414 26.39 9.85 16.75
CA TRP A 414 24.97 10.20 16.62
C TRP A 414 24.48 11.11 17.76
N GLN A 415 25.40 11.68 18.55
CA GLN A 415 25.11 12.53 19.72
C GLN A 415 24.09 13.63 19.44
N PHE A 416 24.19 14.30 18.28
CA PHE A 416 23.22 15.31 17.87
C PHE A 416 21.82 14.73 17.63
N SER A 417 21.74 13.51 17.08
CA SER A 417 20.46 12.81 16.90
C SER A 417 19.92 12.30 18.23
N GLN A 418 20.79 11.81 19.12
CA GLN A 418 20.43 11.41 20.48
C GLN A 418 19.78 12.57 21.25
N GLN A 419 20.39 13.76 21.24
CA GLN A 419 19.82 14.94 21.89
C GLN A 419 18.43 15.31 21.33
N ARG A 420 18.23 15.18 20.02
CA ARG A 420 16.93 15.40 19.37
C ARG A 420 15.89 14.36 19.80
N HIS A 421 16.29 13.09 19.89
CA HIS A 421 15.43 12.00 20.33
C HIS A 421 15.04 12.14 21.80
N GLU A 422 15.99 12.51 22.67
CA GLU A 422 15.71 12.79 24.08
C GLU A 422 14.74 13.97 24.25
N ASN A 423 14.92 15.04 23.47
CA ASN A 423 13.98 16.16 23.46
C ASN A 423 12.57 15.70 23.05
N VAL A 424 12.45 14.87 22.01
CA VAL A 424 11.16 14.29 21.60
C VAL A 424 10.55 13.43 22.71
N ARG A 425 11.32 12.52 23.30
CA ARG A 425 10.85 11.67 24.43
C ARG A 425 10.36 12.51 25.61
N GLN A 426 11.06 13.60 25.96
CA GLN A 426 10.66 14.50 27.04
C GLN A 426 9.43 15.34 26.69
N THR A 427 9.39 15.92 25.49
CA THR A 427 8.31 16.81 25.05
C THR A 427 6.99 16.08 24.82
N GLU A 428 7.05 14.83 24.35
CA GLU A 428 5.89 13.97 24.08
C GLU A 428 5.58 12.99 25.24
N GLY A 429 6.41 12.94 26.29
CA GLY A 429 6.15 12.10 27.47
C GLY A 429 6.30 10.59 27.23
N LEU A 430 7.14 10.17 26.27
CA LEU A 430 7.25 8.77 25.83
C LEU A 430 8.02 7.85 26.79
N GLY A 431 8.72 8.42 27.77
CA GLY A 431 9.62 7.68 28.66
C GLY A 431 10.94 7.24 28.01
N ARG A 432 11.73 6.45 28.75
CA ARG A 432 13.09 6.00 28.36
C ARG A 432 13.18 4.49 28.07
N SER A 433 12.04 3.79 27.98
CA SER A 433 12.02 2.36 27.68
C SER A 433 12.33 2.08 26.21
N HIS A 434 12.82 0.87 25.96
CA HIS A 434 13.14 0.33 24.62
C HIS A 434 12.32 -0.94 24.33
N PRO A 435 10.98 -0.85 24.25
CA PRO A 435 10.11 -2.03 24.15
C PRO A 435 10.29 -2.81 22.84
N PHE A 436 10.70 -2.15 21.76
CA PHE A 436 10.89 -2.79 20.46
C PHE A 436 12.30 -3.36 20.31
N SER A 437 13.33 -2.59 20.67
CA SER A 437 14.74 -2.99 20.46
C SER A 437 15.35 -3.78 21.61
N GLY A 438 14.80 -3.66 22.82
CA GLY A 438 15.39 -4.20 24.04
C GLY A 438 16.79 -3.65 24.32
N LEU A 439 17.14 -2.47 23.80
CA LEU A 439 18.45 -1.84 23.95
C LEU A 439 18.75 -1.54 25.43
N LYS A 440 19.80 -2.17 25.96
CA LYS A 440 20.32 -1.93 27.31
C LYS A 440 21.44 -0.88 27.29
N PRO A 441 21.76 -0.24 28.44
CA PRO A 441 22.91 0.64 28.56
C PRO A 441 24.27 -0.02 28.23
N THR A 442 24.35 -1.35 28.33
CA THR A 442 25.53 -2.14 27.94
C THR A 442 25.69 -2.30 26.43
N GLY A 443 24.72 -1.87 25.62
CA GLY A 443 24.67 -2.06 24.16
C GLY A 443 24.03 -3.37 23.72
N GLU A 444 23.71 -4.28 24.65
CA GLU A 444 22.97 -5.50 24.35
C GLU A 444 21.56 -5.17 23.83
N THR A 445 21.09 -5.96 22.86
CA THR A 445 19.75 -5.80 22.26
C THR A 445 19.03 -7.13 22.19
N ARG A 446 17.70 -7.09 22.34
CA ARG A 446 16.80 -8.20 22.04
C ARG A 446 15.55 -7.61 21.40
N PHE A 447 15.55 -7.59 20.08
CA PHE A 447 14.44 -7.01 19.34
C PHE A 447 13.19 -7.88 19.52
N TYR A 448 12.04 -7.26 19.30
CA TYR A 448 10.77 -7.95 19.17
C TYR A 448 10.90 -9.21 18.31
N ASP A 449 10.30 -10.31 18.74
CA ASP A 449 10.55 -11.67 18.27
C ASP A 449 10.17 -11.90 16.79
N ARG A 450 9.28 -11.05 16.26
CA ARG A 450 8.92 -10.98 14.84
C ARG A 450 9.88 -10.16 13.97
N ALA A 451 10.83 -9.44 14.58
CA ALA A 451 11.86 -8.70 13.86
C ALA A 451 13.07 -9.60 13.52
N ASN A 452 13.71 -9.34 12.37
CA ASN A 452 14.94 -10.02 12.01
C ASN A 452 16.10 -9.57 12.94
N GLN A 453 16.46 -10.44 13.89
CA GLN A 453 17.47 -10.15 14.91
C GLN A 453 18.84 -9.80 14.29
N THR A 454 19.24 -10.50 13.21
CA THR A 454 20.52 -10.33 12.52
C THR A 454 20.66 -8.94 11.89
N ILE A 455 19.63 -8.50 11.18
CA ILE A 455 19.59 -7.21 10.48
C ILE A 455 19.41 -6.07 11.49
N MET A 456 18.53 -6.23 12.48
CA MET A 456 18.17 -5.17 13.42
C MET A 456 19.29 -4.88 14.44
N ALA A 457 19.95 -5.90 14.98
CA ALA A 457 21.07 -5.72 15.91
C ALA A 457 22.24 -4.93 15.31
N ARG A 458 22.41 -5.03 13.98
CA ARG A 458 23.47 -4.36 13.21
C ARG A 458 23.06 -3.01 12.63
N GLN A 459 21.88 -2.49 13.00
CA GLN A 459 21.54 -1.10 12.71
C GLN A 459 22.29 -0.15 13.65
N PRO A 460 22.56 1.10 13.24
CA PRO A 460 23.04 2.13 14.15
C PRO A 460 22.04 2.37 15.30
N ASP A 461 22.51 2.70 16.49
CA ASP A 461 21.65 2.94 17.66
C ASP A 461 20.58 4.01 17.42
N ARG A 462 20.91 5.02 16.61
CA ARG A 462 19.94 6.00 16.09
C ARG A 462 18.71 5.35 15.48
N VAL A 463 18.89 4.33 14.64
CA VAL A 463 17.80 3.60 13.97
C VAL A 463 17.02 2.73 14.95
N LYS A 464 17.72 2.09 15.90
CA LYS A 464 17.09 1.30 16.97
C LYS A 464 16.15 2.18 17.82
N ASP A 465 16.62 3.36 18.19
CA ASP A 465 15.87 4.31 18.99
C ASP A 465 14.69 4.95 18.21
N VAL A 466 14.83 5.16 16.89
CA VAL A 466 13.69 5.53 16.02
C VAL A 466 12.59 4.46 16.08
N ALA A 467 12.94 3.17 16.06
CA ALA A 467 11.96 2.08 16.13
C ALA A 467 11.21 2.08 17.47
N ASP A 468 11.93 2.26 18.59
CA ASP A 468 11.32 2.37 19.92
C ASP A 468 10.40 3.59 20.04
N ILE A 469 10.87 4.77 19.62
CA ILE A 469 10.07 6.01 19.66
C ILE A 469 8.83 5.89 18.77
N SER A 470 8.94 5.25 17.60
CA SER A 470 7.81 5.05 16.70
C SER A 470 6.72 4.17 17.33
N LEU A 471 7.11 3.10 18.03
CA LEU A 471 6.18 2.26 18.79
C LEU A 471 5.57 3.02 19.97
N LEU A 472 6.39 3.69 20.77
CA LEU A 472 5.93 4.44 21.95
C LEU A 472 4.93 5.54 21.57
N ARG A 473 5.18 6.28 20.48
CA ARG A 473 4.24 7.29 19.95
C ARG A 473 2.86 6.71 19.65
N GLY A 474 2.79 5.50 19.09
CA GLY A 474 1.52 4.82 18.87
C GLY A 474 0.83 4.47 20.19
N LEU A 475 1.58 3.90 21.14
CA LEU A 475 1.06 3.48 22.44
C LEU A 475 0.59 4.65 23.32
N THR A 476 1.21 5.84 23.18
CA THR A 476 0.85 7.06 23.91
C THR A 476 -0.10 7.98 23.16
N ALA A 477 -0.46 7.66 21.91
CA ALA A 477 -1.45 8.44 21.17
C ALA A 477 -2.84 8.37 21.83
N SER A 478 -3.72 9.30 21.46
CA SER A 478 -5.13 9.30 21.84
C SER A 478 -5.98 9.45 20.58
N PRO A 479 -6.71 8.39 20.14
CA PRO A 479 -6.67 7.03 20.67
C PRO A 479 -5.29 6.35 20.49
N SER A 480 -4.94 5.43 21.39
CA SER A 480 -3.70 4.66 21.29
C SER A 480 -3.82 3.52 20.29
N TYR A 481 -2.69 3.15 19.72
CA TYR A 481 -2.57 1.97 18.87
C TYR A 481 -1.21 1.31 18.99
N ASP A 482 -1.18 0.00 18.76
CA ASP A 482 0.06 -0.75 18.69
C ASP A 482 0.53 -0.90 17.25
N SER A 483 1.62 -0.23 16.88
CA SER A 483 2.15 -0.27 15.52
C SER A 483 2.62 -1.67 15.12
N ARG A 484 2.87 -2.59 16.06
CA ARG A 484 3.20 -4.00 15.77
C ARG A 484 2.01 -4.78 15.19
N PHE A 485 0.79 -4.24 15.32
CA PHE A 485 -0.46 -4.87 14.87
C PHE A 485 -1.18 -4.05 13.78
N LYS A 486 -0.74 -2.80 13.53
CA LYS A 486 -1.24 -1.93 12.46
C LYS A 486 -0.29 -1.90 11.26
N VAL A 487 -0.82 -1.84 10.04
CA VAL A 487 -0.01 -1.70 8.82
C VAL A 487 0.43 -0.24 8.70
N LYS A 488 1.68 0.04 9.04
CA LYS A 488 2.26 1.37 8.91
C LYS A 488 3.67 1.28 8.34
N ILE A 489 3.99 2.20 7.43
CA ILE A 489 5.34 2.32 6.89
C ILE A 489 6.02 3.54 7.52
N HIS A 490 7.11 3.27 8.23
CA HIS A 490 7.96 4.28 8.84
C HIS A 490 9.26 4.41 8.03
N ASP A 491 9.69 5.63 7.74
CA ASP A 491 11.04 5.85 7.20
C ASP A 491 12.04 6.01 8.36
N PHE A 492 12.84 4.96 8.58
CA PHE A 492 13.88 4.92 9.60
C PHE A 492 15.17 5.63 9.20
N SER A 493 15.24 6.26 8.02
CA SER A 493 16.41 7.05 7.58
C SER A 493 16.41 8.47 8.19
N GLN A 494 15.26 8.99 8.62
CA GLN A 494 15.09 10.35 9.17
C GLN A 494 15.00 10.37 10.70
N ASN A 495 15.41 11.47 11.34
CA ASN A 495 15.27 11.61 12.81
C ASN A 495 13.79 11.69 13.21
N VAL A 496 13.46 11.28 14.43
CA VAL A 496 12.07 11.16 14.93
C VAL A 496 11.29 12.46 14.92
N ASP A 497 11.95 13.62 14.97
CA ASP A 497 11.30 14.93 14.89
C ASP A 497 10.84 15.29 13.46
N ARG A 498 11.32 14.58 12.43
CA ARG A 498 10.83 14.68 11.05
C ARG A 498 9.80 13.61 10.69
N ASN A 499 9.77 12.52 11.45
CA ASN A 499 8.86 11.40 11.22
C ASN A 499 7.80 11.37 12.32
N LEU A 500 6.82 12.27 12.24
CA LEU A 500 5.79 12.47 13.28
C LEU A 500 4.84 11.27 13.44
N GLY A 501 4.93 10.25 12.57
CA GLY A 501 4.05 9.08 12.65
C GLY A 501 2.60 9.38 12.33
N THR A 502 2.29 10.47 11.62
CA THR A 502 0.92 10.86 11.22
C THR A 502 0.44 10.18 9.94
N ASN A 503 1.29 9.36 9.30
CA ASN A 503 0.89 8.63 8.10
C ASN A 503 -0.32 7.72 8.38
N PRO A 504 -1.31 7.69 7.48
CA PRO A 504 -2.47 6.82 7.63
C PRO A 504 -2.05 5.34 7.57
N PHE A 505 -2.87 4.47 8.17
CA PHE A 505 -2.64 3.03 8.10
C PHE A 505 -2.89 2.50 6.69
N GLY A 506 -2.15 1.47 6.29
CA GLY A 506 -2.34 0.80 5.00
C GLY A 506 -1.84 1.55 3.76
N ILE A 507 -1.28 2.76 3.90
CA ILE A 507 -0.70 3.51 2.78
C ILE A 507 0.78 3.81 3.06
N SER A 508 1.61 3.61 2.02
CA SER A 508 3.01 4.01 2.06
C SER A 508 3.18 5.52 1.87
N GLY A 509 4.17 6.11 2.52
CA GLY A 509 4.68 7.42 2.11
C GLY A 509 5.46 7.36 0.80
N CYS A 510 5.93 8.50 0.31
CA CYS A 510 6.84 8.55 -0.83
C CYS A 510 8.13 7.80 -0.49
N LEU A 511 8.42 6.71 -1.20
CA LEU A 511 9.65 5.94 -1.03
C LEU A 511 10.82 6.70 -1.67
N THR A 512 11.83 7.04 -0.88
CA THR A 512 12.99 7.83 -1.33
C THR A 512 14.17 6.92 -1.71
N PRO A 513 15.09 7.37 -2.59
CA PRO A 513 16.21 6.57 -3.06
C PRO A 513 17.13 5.99 -1.96
N SER A 514 17.20 6.65 -0.81
CA SER A 514 18.00 6.24 0.35
C SER A 514 17.15 5.98 1.60
N GLY A 515 15.83 5.89 1.44
CA GLY A 515 14.90 5.68 2.53
C GLY A 515 15.03 4.30 3.16
N MET A 516 14.68 4.20 4.43
CA MET A 516 14.65 2.94 5.18
C MET A 516 13.20 2.63 5.56
N ALA A 517 12.36 2.30 4.57
CA ALA A 517 10.97 1.97 4.81
C ALA A 517 10.86 0.67 5.63
N PHE A 518 10.22 0.78 6.79
CA PHE A 518 9.98 -0.29 7.74
C PHE A 518 8.46 -0.50 7.88
N ILE A 519 7.99 -1.70 7.57
CA ILE A 519 6.59 -2.10 7.71
C ILE A 519 6.37 -2.66 9.12
N SER A 520 5.56 -1.95 9.91
CA SER A 520 5.51 -2.13 11.37
C SER A 520 4.88 -3.45 11.81
N ASN A 521 3.79 -3.87 11.18
CA ASN A 521 3.11 -5.12 11.53
C ASN A 521 3.92 -6.38 11.16
N GLN A 522 4.78 -6.30 10.14
CA GLN A 522 5.70 -7.38 9.78
C GLN A 522 7.09 -7.24 10.43
N SER A 523 7.34 -6.13 11.13
CA SER A 523 8.59 -5.85 11.84
C SER A 523 9.87 -5.99 11.00
N ARG A 524 9.80 -5.61 9.72
CA ARG A 524 10.93 -5.71 8.77
C ARG A 524 11.06 -4.49 7.86
N PHE A 525 12.21 -4.38 7.22
CA PHE A 525 12.40 -3.44 6.12
C PHE A 525 11.75 -3.95 4.83
N VAL A 526 11.19 -3.04 4.05
CA VAL A 526 10.71 -3.30 2.69
C VAL A 526 11.94 -3.50 1.78
N THR A 527 11.93 -4.56 0.97
CA THR A 527 13.07 -4.97 0.12
C THR A 527 13.19 -4.09 -1.13
N GLY A 528 14.31 -4.20 -1.83
CA GLY A 528 14.54 -3.45 -3.08
C GLY A 528 13.53 -3.79 -4.19
N ARG A 529 13.14 -5.07 -4.31
CA ARG A 529 12.13 -5.52 -5.27
C ARG A 529 10.76 -4.96 -4.95
N GLU A 530 10.37 -4.99 -3.68
CA GLU A 530 9.11 -4.43 -3.20
C GLU A 530 9.02 -2.92 -3.42
N TYR A 531 10.14 -2.20 -3.28
CA TYR A 531 10.22 -0.79 -3.64
C TYR A 531 9.85 -0.55 -5.11
N LEU A 532 10.36 -1.37 -6.03
CA LEU A 532 10.04 -1.30 -7.46
C LEU A 532 8.56 -1.66 -7.73
N GLN A 533 8.05 -2.68 -7.05
CA GLN A 533 6.64 -3.10 -7.17
C GLN A 533 5.68 -1.99 -6.75
N LEU A 534 6.01 -1.22 -5.69
CA LEU A 534 5.23 -0.06 -5.28
C LEU A 534 5.32 1.13 -6.25
N GLN A 535 6.19 1.08 -7.27
CA GLN A 535 6.17 2.01 -8.41
C GLN A 535 5.38 1.45 -9.61
N GLY A 536 4.77 0.27 -9.46
CA GLY A 536 3.99 -0.42 -10.49
C GLY A 536 4.85 -1.07 -11.58
N LEU A 537 6.14 -1.34 -11.31
CA LEU A 537 7.00 -2.05 -12.25
C LEU A 537 6.68 -3.56 -12.24
N PRO A 538 6.71 -4.25 -13.40
CA PRO A 538 6.44 -5.69 -13.50
C PRO A 538 7.67 -6.49 -13.03
N VAL A 539 7.94 -6.49 -11.72
CA VAL A 539 9.18 -7.00 -11.09
C VAL A 539 9.53 -8.43 -11.50
N GLN A 540 8.53 -9.28 -11.71
CA GLN A 540 8.73 -10.68 -12.12
C GLN A 540 9.30 -10.82 -13.53
N SER A 541 9.12 -9.81 -14.39
CA SER A 541 9.66 -9.77 -15.76
C SER A 541 11.03 -9.10 -15.86
N LEU A 542 11.56 -8.57 -14.76
CA LEU A 542 12.82 -7.83 -14.72
C LEU A 542 14.01 -8.70 -14.31
N SER A 543 15.15 -8.51 -14.99
CA SER A 543 16.44 -9.09 -14.64
C SER A 543 17.14 -8.29 -13.54
N LEU A 544 16.81 -8.60 -12.27
CA LEU A 544 17.27 -7.89 -11.06
C LEU A 544 18.41 -8.57 -10.27
N SER A 545 19.12 -9.55 -10.86
CA SER A 545 20.10 -10.39 -10.13
C SER A 545 21.45 -9.73 -9.84
N ARG A 546 21.70 -8.49 -10.29
CA ARG A 546 23.02 -7.83 -10.17
C ARG A 546 23.02 -6.62 -9.25
N GLU A 547 21.87 -5.98 -9.08
CA GLU A 547 21.72 -4.82 -8.21
C GLU A 547 21.70 -5.22 -6.74
N THR A 548 22.36 -4.43 -5.89
CA THR A 548 22.18 -4.52 -4.44
C THR A 548 20.80 -3.99 -4.04
N THR A 549 20.36 -4.31 -2.83
CA THR A 549 19.10 -3.76 -2.30
C THR A 549 19.07 -2.22 -2.32
N ASP A 550 20.20 -1.57 -1.98
CA ASP A 550 20.30 -0.11 -2.00
C ASP A 550 20.20 0.46 -3.43
N GLN A 551 20.76 -0.23 -4.43
CA GLN A 551 20.63 0.15 -5.84
C GLN A 551 19.19 -0.01 -6.35
N LEU A 552 18.49 -1.09 -5.97
CA LEU A 552 17.08 -1.29 -6.31
C LEU A 552 16.18 -0.22 -5.67
N LYS A 553 16.44 0.14 -4.41
CA LYS A 553 15.73 1.26 -3.74
C LYS A 553 15.99 2.59 -4.44
N ASN A 554 17.23 2.82 -4.89
CA ASN A 554 17.57 4.03 -5.63
C ASN A 554 16.84 4.10 -6.99
N LEU A 555 16.79 2.98 -7.73
CA LEU A 555 16.01 2.84 -8.95
C LEU A 555 14.53 3.19 -8.71
N ALA A 556 13.90 2.58 -7.70
CA ALA A 556 12.50 2.82 -7.38
C ALA A 556 12.21 4.25 -6.89
N GLY A 557 13.07 4.81 -6.04
CA GLY A 557 12.88 6.17 -5.51
C GLY A 557 12.87 7.22 -6.63
N ASN A 558 13.66 6.99 -7.69
CA ASN A 558 13.76 7.86 -8.85
C ASN A 558 12.80 7.51 -10.00
N ALA A 559 12.14 6.35 -9.96
CA ALA A 559 11.22 5.94 -11.01
C ALA A 559 9.92 6.77 -10.98
N MET A 560 9.35 7.02 -12.15
CA MET A 560 7.94 7.40 -12.26
C MET A 560 7.05 6.23 -11.84
N THR A 561 5.83 6.50 -11.36
CA THR A 561 4.84 5.44 -11.13
C THR A 561 4.20 5.03 -12.46
N THR A 562 4.30 3.76 -12.83
CA THR A 562 3.83 3.27 -14.14
C THR A 562 2.34 3.51 -14.37
N THR A 563 1.48 3.32 -13.37
CA THR A 563 0.01 3.49 -13.49
C THR A 563 -0.37 4.94 -13.78
N VAL A 564 0.31 5.91 -13.17
CA VAL A 564 0.11 7.35 -13.44
C VAL A 564 0.54 7.67 -14.86
N VAL A 565 1.73 7.20 -15.26
CA VAL A 565 2.26 7.44 -16.62
C VAL A 565 1.39 6.73 -17.68
N GLY A 566 0.87 5.54 -17.38
CA GLY A 566 -0.09 4.83 -18.22
C GLY A 566 -1.36 5.62 -18.46
N ALA A 567 -1.93 6.20 -17.39
CA ALA A 567 -3.08 7.09 -17.49
C ALA A 567 -2.77 8.34 -18.33
N ILE A 568 -1.56 8.90 -18.21
CA ILE A 568 -1.11 10.04 -19.02
C ILE A 568 -1.02 9.68 -20.50
N PHE A 569 -0.47 8.50 -20.84
CA PHE A 569 -0.41 8.06 -22.24
C PHE A 569 -1.79 7.89 -22.85
N LEU A 570 -2.70 7.21 -22.16
CA LEU A 570 -4.08 7.07 -22.63
C LEU A 570 -4.74 8.44 -22.82
N SER A 571 -4.57 9.33 -21.85
CA SER A 571 -5.12 10.69 -21.91
C SER A 571 -4.59 11.49 -23.10
N ALA A 572 -3.28 11.41 -23.37
CA ALA A 572 -2.65 12.06 -24.52
C ALA A 572 -3.15 11.45 -25.84
N ILE A 573 -3.26 10.13 -25.94
CA ILE A 573 -3.78 9.44 -27.13
C ILE A 573 -5.23 9.84 -27.42
N MET A 574 -6.07 9.90 -26.39
CA MET A 574 -7.48 10.28 -26.52
C MET A 574 -7.65 11.75 -26.87
N ALA A 575 -6.83 12.63 -26.30
CA ALA A 575 -6.81 14.04 -26.67
C ALA A 575 -6.42 14.22 -28.14
N MET A 576 -5.39 13.50 -28.61
CA MET A 576 -5.05 13.51 -30.03
C MET A 576 -6.16 12.99 -30.91
N HIS A 577 -6.79 11.87 -30.56
CA HIS A 577 -7.89 11.31 -31.35
C HIS A 577 -9.07 12.28 -31.47
N LYS A 578 -9.44 12.97 -30.38
CA LYS A 578 -10.51 13.98 -30.38
C LYS A 578 -10.26 15.11 -31.38
N HIS A 579 -9.03 15.58 -31.51
CA HIS A 579 -8.69 16.76 -32.33
C HIS A 579 -8.16 16.43 -33.73
N ASN A 580 -7.49 15.28 -33.91
CA ASN A 580 -6.87 14.85 -35.17
C ASN A 580 -7.67 13.76 -35.91
N GLY A 581 -8.75 13.24 -35.31
CA GLY A 581 -9.51 12.11 -35.82
C GLY A 581 -8.81 10.76 -35.61
N PRO A 582 -9.46 9.64 -35.97
CA PRO A 582 -9.02 8.28 -35.65
C PRO A 582 -7.76 7.84 -36.40
N ALA A 583 -7.50 8.40 -37.58
CA ALA A 583 -6.35 8.01 -38.40
C ALA A 583 -5.02 8.62 -37.92
N MET A 584 -5.03 9.59 -36.99
CA MET A 584 -3.84 10.15 -36.35
C MET A 584 -2.74 10.62 -37.33
N ARG A 585 -3.13 10.98 -38.57
CA ARG A 585 -2.24 11.20 -39.73
C ARG A 585 -1.22 12.32 -39.52
N HIS A 586 -1.54 13.27 -38.64
CA HIS A 586 -0.62 14.31 -38.21
C HIS A 586 0.22 13.79 -37.05
N GLY A 587 1.48 13.46 -37.33
CA GLY A 587 2.48 13.16 -36.32
C GLY A 587 2.83 11.68 -36.13
N PHE A 588 1.99 10.71 -36.52
CA PHE A 588 2.26 9.28 -36.32
C PHE A 588 1.96 8.43 -37.58
N PRO A 589 2.90 7.57 -38.03
CA PRO A 589 2.65 6.62 -39.13
C PRO A 589 1.69 5.49 -38.75
N HIS A 590 1.04 4.85 -39.72
CA HIS A 590 0.21 3.67 -39.47
C HIS A 590 1.03 2.41 -39.18
N ILE A 591 0.42 1.44 -38.49
CA ILE A 591 1.06 0.12 -38.25
C ILE A 591 1.24 -0.63 -39.57
N SER A 592 0.40 -0.45 -40.58
CA SER A 592 0.57 -1.09 -41.90
C SER A 592 1.84 -0.65 -42.64
N ASP A 593 2.37 0.54 -42.32
CA ASP A 593 3.53 1.13 -43.00
C ASP A 593 4.87 0.56 -42.47
N LEU A 594 4.86 -0.68 -41.95
CA LEU A 594 6.03 -1.32 -41.35
C LEU A 594 6.98 -1.89 -42.39
N ASP A 595 8.26 -1.51 -42.27
CA ASP A 595 9.36 -2.29 -42.82
C ASP A 595 9.65 -3.53 -41.94
N GLU A 596 10.14 -4.63 -42.53
CA GLU A 596 10.50 -5.87 -41.80
C GLU A 596 11.50 -5.67 -40.63
N THR A 597 12.18 -4.52 -40.59
CA THR A 597 13.17 -4.17 -39.56
C THR A 597 12.58 -3.65 -38.25
N PHE A 598 11.29 -3.31 -38.20
CA PHE A 598 10.63 -2.83 -36.98
C PHE A 598 10.12 -4.00 -36.12
N LYS A 599 11.02 -4.56 -35.29
CA LYS A 599 10.68 -5.59 -34.30
C LYS A 599 10.18 -4.93 -33.01
N GLY A 600 8.87 -4.71 -32.91
CA GLY A 600 8.23 -4.31 -31.65
C GLY A 600 7.90 -5.51 -30.74
N PRO A 601 7.52 -5.28 -29.47
CA PRO A 601 7.27 -6.34 -28.48
C PRO A 601 6.16 -7.34 -28.85
N LEU A 602 5.24 -6.99 -29.76
CA LEU A 602 4.20 -7.90 -30.27
C LEU A 602 4.75 -9.09 -31.08
N SER A 603 5.99 -9.02 -31.56
CA SER A 603 6.60 -10.10 -32.37
C SER A 603 6.98 -11.35 -31.56
N SER A 604 7.06 -11.26 -30.23
CA SER A 604 7.51 -12.34 -29.34
C SER A 604 6.50 -12.79 -28.29
N LEU A 605 5.31 -12.18 -28.24
CA LEU A 605 4.24 -12.67 -27.36
C LEU A 605 3.67 -13.98 -27.93
N PRO A 606 3.52 -15.05 -27.13
CA PRO A 606 2.63 -16.13 -27.51
C PRO A 606 1.27 -15.49 -27.76
N ARG A 607 0.69 -15.68 -28.96
CA ARG A 607 -0.69 -15.31 -29.25
C ARG A 607 -1.60 -16.16 -28.35
N PHE A 608 -1.71 -15.81 -27.07
CA PHE A 608 -2.79 -16.26 -26.22
C PHE A 608 -4.03 -15.56 -26.75
N ARG A 609 -4.63 -16.18 -27.76
CA ARG A 609 -5.98 -15.87 -28.18
C ARG A 609 -6.83 -16.15 -26.95
N LEU A 610 -7.29 -15.12 -26.24
CA LEU A 610 -8.49 -15.22 -25.45
C LEU A 610 -9.59 -15.52 -26.46
N VAL A 611 -9.74 -16.79 -26.79
CA VAL A 611 -10.96 -17.29 -27.40
C VAL A 611 -12.04 -16.92 -26.37
N PRO A 612 -13.08 -16.15 -26.72
CA PRO A 612 -14.29 -16.11 -25.91
C PRO A 612 -14.76 -17.55 -25.88
N THR A 613 -14.44 -18.27 -24.81
CA THR A 613 -14.78 -19.67 -24.70
C THR A 613 -16.24 -19.73 -24.30
N ASP A 614 -17.10 -19.77 -25.31
CA ASP A 614 -18.33 -20.57 -25.26
C ASP A 614 -18.01 -22.07 -24.98
N HIS A 615 -16.71 -22.43 -24.88
CA HIS A 615 -16.11 -23.72 -24.56
C HIS A 615 -15.49 -23.83 -23.15
N GLU A 616 -15.94 -23.09 -22.13
CA GLU A 616 -15.53 -23.38 -20.74
C GLU A 616 -15.85 -24.83 -20.28
N GLN A 617 -16.62 -25.58 -21.08
CA GLN A 617 -16.97 -26.98 -20.85
C GLN A 617 -15.91 -28.01 -21.29
N ASP A 618 -14.87 -27.62 -22.04
CA ASP A 618 -13.95 -28.59 -22.70
C ASP A 618 -12.52 -28.64 -22.16
N LEU A 619 -12.21 -28.00 -21.01
CA LEU A 619 -10.96 -28.32 -20.29
C LEU A 619 -11.15 -29.64 -19.54
N SER A 620 -10.82 -30.76 -20.19
CA SER A 620 -10.83 -32.07 -19.54
C SER A 620 -9.82 -32.09 -18.40
N PHE A 621 -10.31 -31.90 -17.18
CA PHE A 621 -9.56 -32.12 -15.95
C PHE A 621 -9.15 -33.61 -15.88
N ASP A 622 -7.86 -33.87 -15.66
CA ASP A 622 -7.38 -35.21 -15.36
C ASP A 622 -7.32 -35.42 -13.84
N PRO A 623 -8.33 -36.07 -13.22
CA PRO A 623 -8.34 -36.35 -11.79
C PRO A 623 -7.26 -37.35 -11.35
N SER A 624 -6.54 -38.00 -12.28
CA SER A 624 -5.61 -39.09 -11.97
C SER A 624 -4.33 -38.66 -11.22
N GLY A 625 -4.04 -37.36 -11.15
CA GLY A 625 -2.92 -36.80 -10.39
C GLY A 625 -3.21 -36.49 -8.91
N TYR A 626 -4.48 -36.58 -8.48
CA TYR A 626 -4.89 -36.28 -7.11
C TYR A 626 -4.77 -37.50 -6.20
N VAL A 627 -4.10 -37.32 -5.06
CA VAL A 627 -4.02 -38.35 -4.02
C VAL A 627 -5.09 -38.07 -2.97
N ASN A 628 -6.08 -38.95 -2.87
CA ASN A 628 -7.00 -38.98 -1.73
C ASN A 628 -6.18 -39.16 -0.45
N ALA A 629 -6.10 -38.10 0.37
CA ALA A 629 -5.40 -38.12 1.65
C ALA A 629 -6.38 -37.95 2.81
N THR A 630 -6.11 -38.63 3.92
CA THR A 630 -6.88 -38.45 5.14
C THR A 630 -6.51 -37.13 5.83
N THR A 631 -7.38 -36.68 6.73
CA THR A 631 -7.13 -35.51 7.56
C THR A 631 -5.83 -35.69 8.36
N GLY A 632 -5.60 -36.87 8.95
CA GLY A 632 -4.38 -37.19 9.69
C GLY A 632 -3.11 -37.06 8.85
N GLU A 633 -3.13 -37.52 7.59
CA GLU A 633 -1.98 -37.39 6.67
C GLU A 633 -1.65 -35.92 6.38
N ILE A 634 -2.67 -35.10 6.15
CA ILE A 634 -2.49 -33.66 5.88
C ILE A 634 -2.03 -32.91 7.13
N LEU A 635 -2.57 -33.23 8.31
CA LEU A 635 -2.11 -32.66 9.58
C LEU A 635 -0.66 -33.05 9.88
N ALA A 636 -0.29 -34.31 9.66
CA ALA A 636 1.09 -34.78 9.80
C ALA A 636 2.05 -34.09 8.82
N LEU A 637 1.65 -33.93 7.56
CA LEU A 637 2.41 -33.16 6.56
C LEU A 637 2.56 -31.70 7.01
N THR A 638 1.47 -31.06 7.42
CA THR A 638 1.44 -29.67 7.87
C THR A 638 2.35 -29.44 9.07
N LYS A 639 2.33 -30.34 10.06
CA LYS A 639 3.26 -30.32 11.21
C LYS A 639 4.74 -30.39 10.80
N ARG A 640 5.07 -30.98 9.64
CA ARG A 640 6.45 -31.07 9.16
C ARG A 640 6.88 -29.85 8.34
N ILE A 641 5.99 -29.26 7.56
CA ILE A 641 6.34 -28.25 6.54
C ILE A 641 6.05 -26.80 6.95
N ARG A 642 5.16 -26.57 7.93
CA ARG A 642 4.78 -25.20 8.29
C ARG A 642 5.91 -24.49 9.05
N PRO A 643 6.12 -23.19 8.80
CA PRO A 643 6.98 -22.38 9.68
C PRO A 643 6.44 -22.34 11.12
N TYR A 644 7.30 -22.65 12.09
CA TYR A 644 6.96 -22.58 13.52
C TYR A 644 7.34 -21.25 14.18
N CYS A 645 8.21 -20.47 13.56
CA CYS A 645 8.68 -19.20 14.06
C CYS A 645 8.54 -18.16 12.95
N PHE A 646 8.27 -16.90 13.32
CA PHE A 646 8.14 -15.79 12.38
C PHE A 646 9.48 -15.38 11.72
N CYS A 647 10.58 -16.05 12.06
CA CYS A 647 11.89 -15.70 11.53
C CYS A 647 11.99 -15.94 10.03
N THR A 648 12.76 -15.10 9.38
CA THR A 648 13.06 -15.16 7.95
C THR A 648 14.56 -15.29 7.73
N GLY A 649 14.96 -15.56 6.50
CA GLY A 649 16.35 -15.62 6.09
C GLY A 649 17.09 -16.84 6.65
N THR A 650 18.36 -16.67 7.01
CA THR A 650 19.21 -17.72 7.58
C THR A 650 18.74 -18.16 8.97
N ALA A 651 18.11 -17.26 9.74
CA ALA A 651 17.57 -17.55 11.06
C ALA A 651 16.42 -18.57 11.06
N MET A 652 15.75 -18.74 9.92
CA MET A 652 14.72 -19.78 9.73
C MET A 652 15.30 -21.19 9.83
N TYR A 653 16.56 -21.38 9.46
CA TYR A 653 17.22 -22.69 9.37
C TYR A 653 18.23 -22.93 10.51
N SER A 654 18.42 -21.97 11.41
CA SER A 654 19.56 -21.96 12.33
C SER A 654 19.31 -22.64 13.68
N SER A 655 18.07 -23.05 13.99
CA SER A 655 17.74 -23.63 15.30
C SER A 655 16.99 -24.95 15.15
N ALA A 656 17.59 -26.02 15.67
CA ALA A 656 16.94 -27.33 15.78
C ALA A 656 15.98 -27.43 16.99
N ILE A 657 15.95 -26.40 17.85
CA ILE A 657 15.17 -26.40 19.09
C ILE A 657 14.13 -25.28 19.03
N LEU A 658 12.87 -25.68 19.13
CA LEU A 658 11.73 -24.78 19.23
C LEU A 658 11.28 -24.63 20.69
N TRP A 659 10.61 -23.52 20.96
CA TRP A 659 10.08 -23.17 22.28
C TRP A 659 8.63 -22.76 22.12
N LYS A 660 7.74 -23.36 22.92
CA LYS A 660 6.30 -23.06 22.92
C LYS A 660 5.93 -22.33 24.20
N CYS A 661 5.27 -21.19 24.08
CA CYS A 661 4.71 -20.48 25.22
C CYS A 661 3.58 -21.31 25.85
N GLN A 662 3.63 -21.52 27.17
CA GLN A 662 2.62 -22.29 27.90
C GLN A 662 1.31 -21.51 28.15
N THR A 663 1.24 -20.25 27.74
CA THR A 663 0.06 -19.39 27.97
C THR A 663 -0.69 -19.05 26.68
N CYS A 664 0.01 -18.77 25.58
CA CYS A 664 -0.62 -18.31 24.34
C CYS A 664 -0.21 -19.13 23.11
N ASP A 665 0.41 -20.30 23.34
CA ASP A 665 0.85 -21.26 22.34
C ASP A 665 1.82 -20.76 21.26
N THR A 666 2.29 -19.52 21.36
CA THR A 666 3.28 -18.95 20.43
C THR A 666 4.56 -19.78 20.42
N ILE A 667 5.04 -20.15 19.23
CA ILE A 667 6.26 -20.93 19.05
C ILE A 667 7.37 -20.04 18.49
N ARG A 668 8.58 -20.13 19.05
CA ARG A 668 9.76 -19.41 18.56
C ARG A 668 11.01 -20.28 18.58
N CYS A 669 11.93 -19.99 17.66
CA CYS A 669 13.27 -20.58 17.69
C CYS A 669 14.12 -19.96 18.81
N GLY A 670 15.25 -20.61 19.13
CA GLY A 670 16.19 -20.09 20.14
C GLY A 670 16.72 -18.69 19.80
N ASN A 671 16.83 -18.34 18.52
CA ASN A 671 17.29 -17.03 18.08
C ASN A 671 16.25 -15.91 18.28
N CYS A 672 14.95 -16.21 18.22
CA CYS A 672 13.88 -15.19 18.30
C CYS A 672 13.23 -15.07 19.68
N LYS A 673 13.25 -16.12 20.52
CA LYS A 673 12.53 -16.10 21.82
C LYS A 673 12.93 -14.96 22.76
N GLY A 674 12.00 -14.32 23.47
CA GLY A 674 12.32 -13.51 24.66
C GLY A 674 12.03 -12.02 24.62
N ASN A 675 11.61 -11.45 23.48
CA ASN A 675 10.88 -10.17 23.48
C ASN A 675 9.62 -10.27 22.61
N PRO A 676 8.40 -10.35 23.19
CA PRO A 676 8.13 -10.28 24.61
C PRO A 676 8.61 -11.56 25.32
N LYS A 677 8.62 -11.55 26.66
CA LYS A 677 9.31 -12.61 27.41
C LYS A 677 8.68 -13.98 27.19
N HIS A 678 7.34 -14.06 27.17
CA HIS A 678 6.53 -15.29 27.22
C HIS A 678 6.98 -16.26 28.33
N ASP A 679 6.16 -17.28 28.59
CA ASP A 679 6.55 -18.42 29.44
C ASP A 679 6.91 -19.63 28.55
N TYR A 680 8.13 -19.60 28.00
CA TYR A 680 8.58 -20.58 27.02
C TYR A 680 9.04 -21.89 27.66
N ALA A 681 8.39 -23.00 27.31
CA ALA A 681 8.92 -24.34 27.51
C ALA A 681 9.54 -24.87 26.20
N LYS A 682 10.50 -25.79 26.33
CA LYS A 682 11.10 -26.45 25.16
C LYS A 682 10.04 -27.33 24.48
N LEU A 683 9.95 -27.24 23.17
CA LEU A 683 9.08 -28.08 22.35
C LEU A 683 9.93 -29.23 21.77
N ASP A 684 9.59 -30.47 22.13
CA ASP A 684 10.22 -31.66 21.58
C ASP A 684 9.64 -31.98 20.19
N LEU A 685 9.98 -31.10 19.24
CA LEU A 685 9.67 -31.25 17.83
C LEU A 685 10.98 -31.10 17.05
N VAL A 686 11.22 -32.00 16.10
CA VAL A 686 12.30 -31.87 15.13
C VAL A 686 11.69 -31.30 13.85
N PRO A 687 11.79 -29.98 13.59
CA PRO A 687 11.29 -29.42 12.35
C PRO A 687 12.12 -29.95 11.18
N GLU A 688 11.44 -30.40 10.12
CA GLU A 688 12.11 -30.71 8.87
C GLU A 688 12.37 -29.42 8.09
N ALA A 689 13.60 -29.22 7.65
CA ALA A 689 13.96 -28.05 6.87
C ALA A 689 13.50 -28.20 5.42
N PHE A 690 12.27 -27.79 5.14
CA PHE A 690 11.76 -27.69 3.77
C PHE A 690 11.92 -26.28 3.21
N GLY A 691 12.35 -26.19 1.95
CA GLY A 691 12.14 -24.96 1.18
C GLY A 691 10.64 -24.71 1.02
N GLN A 692 10.20 -23.46 1.20
CA GLN A 692 8.78 -23.09 1.19
C GLN A 692 8.06 -23.51 -0.10
N GLU A 693 8.72 -23.41 -1.26
CA GLU A 693 8.13 -23.87 -2.54
C GLU A 693 7.95 -25.39 -2.60
N ALA A 694 8.92 -26.16 -2.10
CA ALA A 694 8.78 -27.60 -2.02
C ALA A 694 7.62 -27.98 -1.08
N ALA A 695 7.47 -27.29 0.04
CA ALA A 695 6.37 -27.47 0.98
C ALA A 695 5.00 -27.17 0.34
N LYS A 696 4.88 -26.04 -0.38
CA LYS A 696 3.66 -25.70 -1.13
C LYS A 696 3.33 -26.78 -2.17
N LEU A 697 4.32 -27.21 -2.97
CA LEU A 697 4.13 -28.25 -3.97
C LEU A 697 3.71 -29.60 -3.36
N MET A 698 4.18 -29.93 -2.16
CA MET A 698 3.73 -31.14 -1.45
C MET A 698 2.26 -31.03 -1.04
N LEU A 699 1.83 -29.90 -0.48
CA LEU A 699 0.42 -29.67 -0.16
C LEU A 699 -0.47 -29.70 -1.40
N MET A 700 -0.04 -29.05 -2.48
CA MET A 700 -0.82 -28.96 -3.73
C MET A 700 -1.12 -30.33 -4.34
N LYS A 701 -0.40 -31.41 -3.99
CA LYS A 701 -0.72 -32.77 -4.44
C LYS A 701 -1.95 -33.37 -3.74
N HIS A 702 -2.28 -32.87 -2.55
CA HIS A 702 -3.38 -33.35 -1.71
C HIS A 702 -4.64 -32.50 -1.82
N PHE A 703 -4.64 -31.48 -2.69
CA PHE A 703 -5.79 -30.61 -2.94
C PHE A 703 -5.99 -30.45 -4.45
N PRO A 704 -7.22 -30.63 -4.99
CA PRO A 704 -7.47 -30.52 -6.43
C PRO A 704 -7.15 -29.13 -6.97
N GLN A 705 -6.65 -29.02 -8.21
CA GLN A 705 -6.45 -27.70 -8.86
C GLN A 705 -7.76 -27.01 -9.24
N VAL A 706 -8.82 -27.80 -9.43
CA VAL A 706 -10.16 -27.34 -9.74
C VAL A 706 -11.13 -28.08 -8.83
N LEU A 707 -12.02 -27.36 -8.15
CA LEU A 707 -13.14 -27.94 -7.41
C LEU A 707 -14.43 -27.64 -8.18
N CYS A 708 -15.15 -28.70 -8.57
CA CYS A 708 -16.46 -28.63 -9.18
C CYS A 708 -17.44 -29.56 -8.45
N GLY A 709 -18.72 -29.22 -8.42
CA GLY A 709 -19.75 -30.05 -7.78
C GLY A 709 -19.66 -30.16 -6.25
N MET A 710 -18.83 -29.36 -5.58
CA MET A 710 -18.66 -29.39 -4.11
C MET A 710 -19.93 -28.98 -3.35
N PHE A 711 -20.79 -28.17 -3.98
CA PHE A 711 -22.01 -27.64 -3.39
C PHE A 711 -23.24 -28.10 -4.20
N PRO A 712 -23.68 -29.38 -4.12
CA PRO A 712 -24.94 -29.77 -4.74
C PRO A 712 -26.11 -28.99 -4.13
N SER A 713 -27.25 -28.97 -4.82
CA SER A 713 -28.40 -28.09 -4.49
C SER A 713 -28.81 -28.08 -3.02
N ASN A 714 -28.80 -29.23 -2.34
CA ASN A 714 -29.10 -29.32 -0.91
C ASN A 714 -28.05 -28.62 -0.04
N VAL A 715 -26.76 -28.73 -0.36
CA VAL A 715 -25.67 -28.09 0.39
C VAL A 715 -25.55 -26.62 0.07
N ALA A 716 -25.64 -26.22 -1.20
CA ALA A 716 -25.65 -24.81 -1.57
C ALA A 716 -26.78 -24.06 -0.84
N ARG A 717 -27.97 -24.68 -0.78
CA ARG A 717 -29.11 -24.14 -0.01
C ARG A 717 -28.82 -24.06 1.48
N ALA A 718 -28.19 -25.08 2.07
CA ALA A 718 -27.83 -25.08 3.49
C ALA A 718 -26.78 -23.99 3.80
N CYS A 719 -25.71 -23.88 3.01
CA CYS A 719 -24.67 -22.87 3.18
C CYS A 719 -25.21 -21.43 3.13
N LEU A 720 -26.23 -21.19 2.29
CA LEU A 720 -26.83 -19.87 2.10
C LEU A 720 -28.14 -19.67 2.87
N SER A 721 -28.60 -20.66 3.65
CA SER A 721 -29.96 -20.69 4.22
C SER A 721 -30.25 -19.48 5.12
N LYS A 722 -29.26 -19.07 5.90
CA LYS A 722 -29.34 -17.95 6.85
C LYS A 722 -29.19 -16.56 6.21
N LEU A 723 -28.89 -16.51 4.91
CA LEU A 723 -28.89 -15.27 4.13
C LEU A 723 -30.24 -15.03 3.43
N ARG A 724 -31.20 -15.98 3.47
CA ARG A 724 -32.46 -15.99 2.68
C ARG A 724 -33.34 -14.74 2.74
N GLY A 725 -33.25 -13.87 3.75
CA GLY A 725 -34.03 -12.62 3.76
C GLY A 725 -33.27 -11.35 3.43
N CYS A 726 -32.03 -11.47 2.94
CA CYS A 726 -31.22 -10.32 2.55
C CYS A 726 -31.30 -10.01 1.05
N TRP A 727 -31.81 -10.97 0.27
CA TRP A 727 -31.99 -10.86 -1.17
C TRP A 727 -33.08 -9.85 -1.52
N CYS A 728 -32.94 -9.17 -2.65
CA CYS A 728 -33.97 -8.22 -3.06
C CYS A 728 -35.26 -8.91 -3.52
N ASN A 729 -35.19 -10.18 -3.95
CA ASN A 729 -36.33 -11.02 -4.29
C ASN A 729 -36.01 -12.52 -4.14
N GLU A 730 -37.03 -13.38 -4.13
CA GLU A 730 -36.85 -14.84 -4.00
C GLU A 730 -36.15 -15.48 -5.23
N SER A 731 -36.29 -14.87 -6.41
CA SER A 731 -35.55 -15.30 -7.60
C SER A 731 -34.04 -15.13 -7.46
N ASP A 732 -33.54 -14.10 -6.78
CA ASP A 732 -32.10 -13.89 -6.58
C ASP A 732 -31.50 -14.97 -5.68
N HIS A 733 -32.20 -15.38 -4.62
CA HIS A 733 -31.77 -16.50 -3.80
C HIS A 733 -31.65 -17.79 -4.63
N ILE A 734 -32.60 -18.05 -5.52
CA ILE A 734 -32.56 -19.19 -6.44
C ILE A 734 -31.39 -19.05 -7.42
N VAL A 735 -31.18 -17.87 -8.00
CA VAL A 735 -30.09 -17.58 -8.93
C VAL A 735 -28.74 -17.79 -8.26
N VAL A 736 -28.50 -17.19 -7.10
CA VAL A 736 -27.20 -17.31 -6.41
C VAL A 736 -26.96 -18.71 -5.86
N THR A 737 -28.00 -19.39 -5.37
CA THR A 737 -27.89 -20.82 -5.03
C THR A 737 -27.49 -21.64 -6.26
N SER A 738 -28.12 -21.37 -7.42
CA SER A 738 -27.79 -22.01 -8.69
C SER A 738 -26.36 -21.68 -9.15
N LEU A 739 -25.92 -20.43 -8.99
CA LEU A 739 -24.54 -20.01 -9.29
C LEU A 739 -23.55 -20.76 -8.41
N LEU A 740 -23.82 -20.92 -7.10
CA LEU A 740 -22.95 -21.71 -6.21
C LEU A 740 -22.94 -23.20 -6.58
N CYS A 741 -24.08 -23.76 -6.99
CA CYS A 741 -24.16 -25.16 -7.45
C CYS A 741 -23.28 -25.43 -8.67
N ASN A 742 -23.24 -24.47 -9.60
CA ASN A 742 -22.51 -24.57 -10.85
C ASN A 742 -21.12 -23.91 -10.80
N ALA A 743 -20.72 -23.37 -9.65
CA ALA A 743 -19.47 -22.67 -9.49
C ALA A 743 -18.29 -23.63 -9.68
N VAL A 744 -17.39 -23.26 -10.58
CA VAL A 744 -16.08 -23.88 -10.72
C VAL A 744 -15.08 -23.04 -9.94
N PHE A 745 -14.40 -23.66 -8.98
CA PHE A 745 -13.41 -23.02 -8.14
C PHE A 745 -12.02 -23.38 -8.62
N TYR A 746 -11.25 -22.39 -9.02
CA TYR A 746 -9.88 -22.54 -9.46
C TYR A 746 -8.93 -22.27 -8.31
N PHE A 747 -7.91 -23.12 -8.19
CA PHE A 747 -6.85 -22.95 -7.23
C PHE A 747 -6.14 -21.60 -7.44
N ASP A 748 -6.11 -20.80 -6.38
CA ASP A 748 -5.52 -19.45 -6.37
C ASP A 748 -4.11 -19.47 -5.76
N GLY A 749 -3.93 -20.19 -4.64
CA GLY A 749 -2.61 -20.28 -4.00
C GLY A 749 -2.57 -21.03 -2.67
N VAL A 750 -1.34 -21.29 -2.20
CA VAL A 750 -1.04 -21.74 -0.84
C VAL A 750 -0.21 -20.68 -0.12
N HIS A 751 -0.66 -20.29 1.06
CA HIS A 751 0.08 -19.43 1.99
C HIS A 751 0.59 -20.26 3.17
N LEU A 752 1.90 -20.21 3.37
CA LEU A 752 2.58 -20.87 4.50
C LEU A 752 2.94 -19.81 5.54
N SER A 753 2.43 -20.01 6.75
CA SER A 753 2.69 -19.20 7.94
C SER A 753 2.72 -20.11 9.17
N GLU A 754 2.43 -19.59 10.37
CA GLU A 754 2.20 -20.44 11.55
C GLU A 754 0.99 -21.38 11.35
N THR A 755 0.12 -21.08 10.38
CA THR A 755 -0.87 -22.01 9.81
C THR A 755 -0.71 -22.11 8.29
N VAL A 756 -1.36 -23.10 7.68
CA VAL A 756 -1.43 -23.23 6.22
C VAL A 756 -2.79 -22.73 5.74
N SER A 757 -2.79 -21.84 4.74
CA SER A 757 -4.03 -21.42 4.07
C SER A 757 -3.99 -21.81 2.59
N ILE A 758 -5.05 -22.46 2.11
CA ILE A 758 -5.22 -22.80 0.69
C ILE A 758 -6.42 -22.03 0.17
N CYS A 759 -6.28 -21.35 -0.96
CA CYS A 759 -7.29 -20.46 -1.50
C CYS A 759 -7.76 -20.90 -2.87
N TYR A 760 -9.07 -20.80 -3.09
CA TYR A 760 -9.73 -21.01 -4.36
C TYR A 760 -10.65 -19.83 -4.68
N GLY A 761 -10.70 -19.43 -5.94
CA GLY A 761 -11.58 -18.38 -6.46
C GLY A 761 -12.53 -18.89 -7.54
N SER A 762 -13.71 -18.28 -7.65
CA SER A 762 -14.69 -18.59 -8.69
C SER A 762 -15.24 -17.31 -9.33
N GLN A 763 -15.48 -17.35 -10.65
CA GLN A 763 -15.96 -16.22 -11.46
C GLN A 763 -17.31 -15.61 -11.00
N PRO A 764 -18.29 -16.37 -10.46
CA PRO A 764 -19.50 -15.78 -9.88
C PRO A 764 -19.24 -14.96 -8.61
N GLY A 765 -18.01 -14.93 -8.10
CA GLY A 765 -17.66 -14.17 -6.90
C GLY A 765 -17.65 -14.97 -5.61
N PHE A 766 -17.51 -16.29 -5.68
CA PHE A 766 -17.29 -17.11 -4.48
C PHE A 766 -15.81 -17.36 -4.26
N LYS A 767 -15.39 -17.44 -2.99
CA LYS A 767 -14.04 -17.84 -2.61
C LYS A 767 -14.11 -18.93 -1.56
N VAL A 768 -13.28 -19.95 -1.69
CA VAL A 768 -13.12 -20.98 -0.66
C VAL A 768 -11.72 -20.85 -0.07
N LYS A 769 -11.63 -20.80 1.26
CA LYS A 769 -10.34 -20.85 1.96
C LYS A 769 -10.33 -22.02 2.91
N ILE A 770 -9.24 -22.77 2.88
CA ILE A 770 -8.97 -23.89 3.77
C ILE A 770 -7.89 -23.43 4.73
N MET A 771 -8.14 -23.51 6.03
CA MET A 771 -7.15 -23.25 7.07
C MET A 771 -6.78 -24.56 7.75
N ILE A 772 -5.50 -24.87 7.77
CA ILE A 772 -4.97 -26.10 8.37
C ILE A 772 -4.04 -25.68 9.51
N ASP A 773 -4.41 -26.02 10.73
CA ASP A 773 -3.59 -25.83 11.92
C ASP A 773 -2.96 -27.17 12.39
N ALA A 774 -2.65 -27.31 13.67
CA ALA A 774 -2.05 -28.54 14.19
C ALA A 774 -3.08 -29.65 14.49
N GLU A 775 -4.36 -29.31 14.59
CA GLU A 775 -5.40 -30.15 15.18
C GLU A 775 -6.60 -30.32 14.24
N SER A 776 -6.83 -29.40 13.30
CA SER A 776 -7.99 -29.45 12.41
C SER A 776 -7.75 -28.85 11.03
N ILE A 777 -8.62 -29.25 10.10
CA ILE A 777 -8.78 -28.65 8.77
C ILE A 777 -10.12 -27.92 8.76
N THR A 778 -10.11 -26.61 8.57
CA THR A 778 -11.35 -25.81 8.50
C THR A 778 -11.52 -25.19 7.12
N TRP A 779 -12.62 -25.53 6.46
CA TRP A 779 -13.07 -24.97 5.20
C TRP A 779 -13.99 -23.79 5.45
N TYR A 780 -13.83 -22.73 4.68
CA TYR A 780 -14.65 -21.53 4.74
C TYR A 780 -15.12 -21.14 3.34
N LEU A 781 -16.42 -20.85 3.23
CA LEU A 781 -17.03 -20.27 2.05
C LEU A 781 -17.18 -18.76 2.26
N PHE A 782 -16.68 -17.97 1.33
CA PHE A 782 -16.79 -16.52 1.29
C PHE A 782 -17.50 -16.07 0.02
N ILE A 783 -18.12 -14.90 0.10
CA ILE A 783 -18.63 -14.16 -1.05
C ILE A 783 -17.73 -12.94 -1.22
N ASP A 784 -17.22 -12.73 -2.42
CA ASP A 784 -16.45 -11.54 -2.78
C ASP A 784 -17.36 -10.32 -2.69
N PRO A 785 -17.10 -9.35 -1.80
CA PRO A 785 -17.97 -8.20 -1.58
C PRO A 785 -18.10 -7.29 -2.81
N HIS A 786 -17.27 -7.47 -3.84
CA HIS A 786 -17.30 -6.71 -5.09
C HIS A 786 -17.79 -7.51 -6.29
N SER A 787 -18.37 -8.68 -6.06
CA SER A 787 -18.97 -9.51 -7.11
C SER A 787 -20.43 -9.16 -7.34
N ASP A 788 -20.92 -9.53 -8.52
CA ASP A 788 -22.34 -9.44 -8.87
C ASP A 788 -23.22 -10.21 -7.86
N VAL A 789 -22.71 -11.32 -7.31
CA VAL A 789 -23.39 -12.08 -6.25
C VAL A 789 -23.55 -11.27 -4.97
N ALA A 790 -22.52 -10.50 -4.57
CA ALA A 790 -22.65 -9.61 -3.41
C ALA A 790 -23.62 -8.45 -3.67
N GLU A 791 -23.69 -7.94 -4.91
CA GLU A 791 -24.65 -6.91 -5.28
C GLU A 791 -26.10 -7.42 -5.21
N MET A 792 -26.36 -8.66 -5.63
CA MET A 792 -27.68 -9.31 -5.48
C MET A 792 -28.09 -9.48 -3.99
N LEU A 793 -27.11 -9.71 -3.12
CA LEU A 793 -27.31 -9.85 -1.67
C LEU A 793 -27.48 -8.52 -0.93
N ALA A 794 -26.93 -7.42 -1.45
CA ALA A 794 -26.94 -6.11 -0.80
C ALA A 794 -26.88 -4.93 -1.82
N PRO A 795 -27.96 -4.68 -2.57
CA PRO A 795 -27.96 -3.80 -3.77
C PRO A 795 -27.87 -2.29 -3.50
N THR A 796 -27.70 -1.83 -2.26
CA THR A 796 -27.92 -0.43 -1.83
C THR A 796 -26.89 0.61 -2.29
N LEU A 797 -26.12 0.39 -3.38
CA LEU A 797 -25.32 1.45 -4.00
C LEU A 797 -25.95 2.09 -5.23
N VAL A 798 -26.87 1.42 -5.94
CA VAL A 798 -27.42 1.98 -7.19
C VAL A 798 -28.69 2.81 -6.93
N GLU A 799 -29.45 2.52 -5.87
CA GLU A 799 -30.78 3.11 -5.65
C GLU A 799 -30.86 4.24 -4.61
N ALA A 800 -29.75 4.81 -4.14
CA ALA A 800 -29.76 6.02 -3.32
C ALA A 800 -30.25 7.29 -4.07
N SER A 801 -30.79 7.14 -5.29
CA SER A 801 -31.35 8.20 -6.12
C SER A 801 -32.88 8.18 -6.25
N ARG A 802 -33.61 7.29 -5.56
CA ARG A 802 -35.08 7.25 -5.61
C ARG A 802 -35.70 7.14 -4.21
N PRO A 803 -36.34 8.22 -3.69
CA PRO A 803 -36.97 8.21 -2.37
C PRO A 803 -38.30 7.44 -2.26
N ASP A 804 -38.87 6.91 -3.35
CA ASP A 804 -40.33 6.71 -3.42
C ASP A 804 -40.84 5.26 -3.57
N GLN A 805 -40.03 4.23 -3.31
CA GLN A 805 -40.57 2.86 -3.25
C GLN A 805 -40.63 2.35 -1.81
N ALA A 806 -41.84 2.41 -1.26
CA ALA A 806 -42.21 1.73 -0.03
C ALA A 806 -42.07 0.22 -0.21
N PHE A 807 -40.89 -0.31 0.09
CA PHE A 807 -40.70 -1.74 0.30
C PHE A 807 -41.55 -2.17 1.50
N ASP A 808 -42.31 -3.25 1.31
CA ASP A 808 -43.26 -3.82 2.27
C ASP A 808 -42.62 -3.97 3.67
N ARG A 809 -43.19 -3.28 4.65
CA ARG A 809 -42.69 -3.23 6.04
C ARG A 809 -42.98 -4.52 6.81
N HIS A 810 -43.80 -5.44 6.31
CA HIS A 810 -44.26 -6.60 7.07
C HIS A 810 -43.41 -7.89 6.89
N SER A 811 -42.47 -7.94 5.94
CA SER A 811 -41.58 -9.10 5.74
C SER A 811 -40.19 -8.95 6.35
N ARG A 812 -39.87 -7.80 6.96
CA ARG A 812 -38.55 -7.50 7.56
C ARG A 812 -38.37 -7.98 9.01
N GLU A 813 -39.39 -8.53 9.66
CA GLU A 813 -39.31 -8.91 11.08
C GLU A 813 -38.40 -10.11 11.39
N TYR A 814 -37.95 -10.87 10.37
CA TYR A 814 -37.29 -12.17 10.60
C TYR A 814 -35.86 -12.31 10.02
N PHE A 815 -35.30 -11.27 9.38
CA PHE A 815 -34.02 -11.38 8.65
C PHE A 815 -33.10 -10.15 8.79
N PRO A 816 -31.77 -10.30 8.66
CA PRO A 816 -30.85 -9.18 8.84
C PRO A 816 -30.95 -8.18 7.68
N SER A 817 -30.75 -6.89 7.95
CA SER A 817 -30.83 -5.85 6.93
C SER A 817 -29.73 -6.00 5.86
N PRO A 818 -29.99 -5.61 4.59
CA PRO A 818 -28.96 -5.64 3.53
C PRO A 818 -27.68 -4.87 3.89
N GLU A 819 -27.80 -3.79 4.65
CA GLU A 819 -26.68 -2.99 5.15
C GLU A 819 -25.78 -3.79 6.11
N ARG A 820 -26.38 -4.61 6.98
CA ARG A 820 -25.65 -5.48 7.92
C ARG A 820 -24.92 -6.61 7.20
N VAL A 821 -25.56 -7.23 6.21
CA VAL A 821 -24.90 -8.24 5.36
C VAL A 821 -23.76 -7.63 4.57
N ARG A 822 -23.95 -6.43 4.01
CA ARG A 822 -22.88 -5.72 3.33
C ARG A 822 -21.68 -5.47 4.24
N ASP A 823 -21.91 -4.94 5.44
CA ASP A 823 -20.83 -4.72 6.42
C ASP A 823 -20.13 -6.04 6.79
N PHE A 824 -20.89 -7.13 6.99
CA PHE A 824 -20.35 -8.46 7.20
C PHE A 824 -19.44 -8.94 6.05
N LEU A 825 -19.87 -8.76 4.80
CA LEU A 825 -19.10 -9.12 3.61
C LEU A 825 -17.86 -8.23 3.43
N LEU A 826 -17.98 -6.91 3.64
CA LEU A 826 -16.87 -5.96 3.57
C LEU A 826 -15.81 -6.21 4.66
N ARG A 827 -16.20 -6.76 5.82
CA ARG A 827 -15.28 -7.25 6.85
C ARG A 827 -14.60 -8.58 6.47
N GLY A 828 -14.88 -9.12 5.28
CA GLY A 828 -14.27 -10.33 4.74
C GLY A 828 -14.61 -11.58 5.54
N ARG A 829 -15.86 -11.70 6.00
CA ARG A 829 -16.30 -12.81 6.86
C ARG A 829 -16.89 -13.97 6.05
N PRO A 830 -16.71 -15.23 6.50
CA PRO A 830 -17.23 -16.39 5.81
C PRO A 830 -18.72 -16.58 6.06
N VAL A 831 -19.46 -16.96 5.02
CA VAL A 831 -20.91 -17.23 5.08
C VAL A 831 -21.21 -18.67 5.52
N SER A 832 -20.23 -19.58 5.43
CA SER A 832 -20.33 -20.95 5.93
C SER A 832 -18.96 -21.51 6.29
N ARG A 833 -18.92 -22.48 7.21
CA ARG A 833 -17.71 -23.23 7.55
C ARG A 833 -17.94 -24.73 7.61
N ALA A 834 -16.90 -25.53 7.43
CA ALA A 834 -16.88 -26.94 7.78
C ALA A 834 -15.53 -27.28 8.45
N GLN A 835 -15.57 -27.78 9.69
CA GLN A 835 -14.36 -28.16 10.43
C GLN A 835 -14.25 -29.68 10.50
N ILE A 836 -13.09 -30.21 10.12
CA ILE A 836 -12.77 -31.64 10.10
C ILE A 836 -11.61 -31.85 11.07
N ALA A 837 -11.86 -32.55 12.18
CA ALA A 837 -10.88 -32.87 13.21
C ALA A 837 -10.61 -34.38 13.33
N ASP A 838 -11.47 -35.22 12.76
CA ASP A 838 -11.29 -36.67 12.75
C ASP A 838 -10.20 -37.06 11.75
N GLU A 839 -9.12 -37.66 12.24
CA GLU A 839 -7.92 -37.99 11.46
C GLU A 839 -8.19 -39.05 10.37
N ASP A 840 -9.23 -39.86 10.53
CA ASP A 840 -9.59 -40.95 9.59
C ASP A 840 -10.50 -40.47 8.45
N LEU A 841 -11.07 -39.26 8.56
CA LEU A 841 -11.94 -38.70 7.53
C LEU A 841 -11.17 -38.13 6.34
N PRO A 842 -11.76 -38.13 5.13
CA PRO A 842 -11.22 -37.39 3.99
C PRO A 842 -11.05 -35.91 4.29
N SER A 843 -10.07 -35.27 3.64
CA SER A 843 -9.80 -33.83 3.80
C SER A 843 -10.86 -32.91 3.20
N LEU A 844 -11.72 -33.45 2.32
CA LEU A 844 -12.83 -32.75 1.69
C LEU A 844 -14.10 -32.88 2.56
N PRO A 845 -14.82 -31.78 2.82
CA PRO A 845 -15.96 -31.79 3.72
C PRO A 845 -17.16 -32.52 3.10
N MET A 846 -17.79 -33.37 3.91
CA MET A 846 -19.07 -33.99 3.61
C MET A 846 -20.23 -32.99 3.76
N HIS A 847 -21.35 -33.27 3.08
CA HIS A 847 -22.52 -32.38 3.05
C HIS A 847 -23.05 -31.95 4.43
N GLN A 848 -22.98 -32.83 5.42
CA GLN A 848 -23.50 -32.59 6.78
C GLN A 848 -22.55 -31.76 7.66
N GLN A 849 -21.32 -31.52 7.23
CA GLN A 849 -20.31 -30.81 8.02
C GLN A 849 -20.36 -29.28 7.82
N TRP A 850 -21.10 -28.81 6.82
CA TRP A 850 -21.25 -27.38 6.55
C TRP A 850 -22.23 -26.73 7.52
N LEU A 851 -21.74 -25.72 8.22
CA LEU A 851 -22.49 -24.87 9.14
C LEU A 851 -22.61 -23.47 8.54
N PRO A 852 -23.80 -23.02 8.13
CA PRO A 852 -24.01 -21.63 7.72
C PRO A 852 -23.83 -20.66 8.89
N TRP A 853 -23.45 -19.43 8.57
CA TRP A 853 -23.41 -18.33 9.52
C TRP A 853 -24.83 -17.85 9.82
N ASN A 854 -25.27 -17.97 11.06
CA ASN A 854 -26.57 -17.46 11.50
C ASN A 854 -26.42 -16.06 12.10
N PHE A 855 -27.17 -15.09 11.58
CA PHE A 855 -27.26 -13.76 12.18
C PHE A 855 -28.28 -13.77 13.31
N PHE A 856 -27.97 -13.02 14.36
CA PHE A 856 -28.92 -12.76 15.42
C PHE A 856 -30.18 -12.03 14.93
N GLN A 857 -31.35 -12.60 15.26
CA GLN A 857 -32.67 -12.02 15.03
C GLN A 857 -33.03 -11.06 16.18
N PRO A 858 -33.30 -9.79 15.92
CA PRO A 858 -33.74 -8.85 16.94
C PRO A 858 -35.25 -9.01 17.20
N SER A 859 -35.64 -9.12 18.47
CA SER A 859 -37.06 -9.19 18.88
C SER A 859 -37.78 -7.83 18.89
N ARG A 860 -37.06 -6.69 18.89
CA ARG A 860 -37.66 -5.33 18.80
C ARG A 860 -36.68 -4.24 18.32
N MET A 861 -37.21 -3.22 17.66
CA MET A 861 -36.50 -2.01 17.25
C MET A 861 -36.63 -0.93 18.33
N VAL A 862 -35.52 -0.49 18.92
CA VAL A 862 -35.44 0.76 19.71
C VAL A 862 -34.30 1.60 19.14
N ASN A 863 -34.60 2.83 18.72
CA ASN A 863 -33.64 3.85 18.25
C ASN A 863 -32.59 3.42 17.20
N GLY A 864 -32.96 2.52 16.27
CA GLY A 864 -32.23 2.32 15.01
C GLY A 864 -30.85 1.64 15.09
N SER A 865 -30.46 1.07 16.23
CA SER A 865 -29.21 0.30 16.36
C SER A 865 -29.48 -1.13 16.81
N GLN A 866 -29.18 -2.12 15.94
CA GLN A 866 -29.30 -3.56 16.22
C GLN A 866 -27.93 -4.25 16.16
N VAL A 867 -27.45 -4.65 17.33
CA VAL A 867 -26.57 -5.80 17.57
C VAL A 867 -27.08 -6.41 18.89
N TYR A 868 -26.87 -7.71 19.19
CA TYR A 868 -27.13 -8.22 20.55
C TYR A 868 -26.16 -7.53 21.49
N ASN A 869 -26.59 -6.36 21.94
CA ASN A 869 -25.91 -5.42 22.80
C ASN A 869 -26.25 -5.84 24.21
N GLN A 870 -25.48 -6.79 24.75
CA GLN A 870 -25.66 -7.18 26.14
C GLN A 870 -24.78 -6.30 27.01
N ARG A 871 -25.38 -5.72 28.06
CA ARG A 871 -24.61 -5.01 29.08
C ARG A 871 -24.02 -6.04 30.05
N VAL A 872 -22.74 -5.89 30.37
CA VAL A 872 -22.02 -6.74 31.32
C VAL A 872 -21.32 -5.89 32.36
N LEU A 873 -21.19 -6.44 33.57
CA LEU A 873 -20.46 -5.80 34.66
C LEU A 873 -19.01 -6.25 34.59
N VAL A 874 -18.08 -5.30 34.48
CA VAL A 874 -16.65 -5.56 34.35
C VAL A 874 -15.92 -4.94 35.54
N THR A 875 -15.44 -5.79 36.44
CA THR A 875 -14.64 -5.38 37.60
C THR A 875 -13.17 -5.56 37.30
N LYS A 876 -12.44 -4.44 37.15
CA LYS A 876 -11.01 -4.41 36.87
C LYS A 876 -10.20 -4.34 38.15
N GLU A 877 -9.32 -5.32 38.33
CA GLU A 877 -8.32 -5.38 39.39
C GLU A 877 -6.89 -5.24 38.83
N GLU A 878 -5.87 -5.30 39.69
CA GLU A 878 -4.47 -5.08 39.29
C GLU A 878 -3.99 -6.04 38.21
N LYS A 879 -4.29 -7.35 38.35
CA LYS A 879 -3.84 -8.41 37.44
C LYS A 879 -4.96 -9.33 36.97
N SER A 880 -6.20 -8.94 37.23
CA SER A 880 -7.41 -9.72 36.98
C SER A 880 -8.50 -8.81 36.42
N LEU A 881 -9.46 -9.45 35.77
CA LEU A 881 -10.70 -8.86 35.29
C LEU A 881 -11.82 -9.85 35.59
N THR A 882 -12.82 -9.45 36.38
CA THR A 882 -14.01 -10.28 36.60
C THR A 882 -15.16 -9.73 35.77
N ILE A 883 -15.82 -10.60 35.02
CA ILE A 883 -16.97 -10.24 34.18
C ILE A 883 -18.20 -10.96 34.71
N ASP A 884 -19.22 -10.21 35.11
CA ASP A 884 -20.45 -10.71 35.68
C ASP A 884 -21.67 -10.25 34.88
N ARG A 885 -22.78 -10.95 35.05
CA ARG A 885 -24.10 -10.47 34.60
C ARG A 885 -24.47 -9.22 35.39
N LEU A 886 -25.14 -8.27 34.73
CA LEU A 886 -25.78 -7.18 35.46
C LEU A 886 -26.91 -7.75 36.35
N PRO A 887 -27.01 -7.33 37.62
CA PRO A 887 -28.16 -7.66 38.45
C PRO A 887 -29.41 -6.97 37.86
N GLU A 888 -30.43 -7.76 37.53
CA GLU A 888 -31.78 -7.42 37.04
C GLU A 888 -32.14 -5.92 36.86
N GLU A 889 -32.18 -5.45 35.61
CA GLU A 889 -33.11 -4.41 35.15
C GLU A 889 -33.98 -5.07 34.06
N ASP A 890 -35.27 -5.24 34.38
CA ASP A 890 -36.42 -5.69 33.59
C ASP A 890 -36.24 -6.80 32.53
N GLU A 891 -37.08 -7.83 32.66
CA GLU A 891 -37.31 -8.94 31.74
C GLU A 891 -37.77 -8.51 30.33
N ASP A 892 -36.98 -7.72 29.59
CA ASP A 892 -37.05 -7.75 28.12
C ASP A 892 -36.36 -9.04 27.66
N GLN A 893 -37.05 -10.17 27.87
CA GLN A 893 -36.71 -11.49 27.39
C GLN A 893 -36.60 -11.46 25.87
N CYS A 894 -35.42 -11.12 25.37
CA CYS A 894 -35.03 -11.44 24.00
C CYS A 894 -34.93 -12.96 23.95
N VAL A 895 -35.80 -13.61 23.16
CA VAL A 895 -35.75 -15.07 22.94
C VAL A 895 -34.33 -15.41 22.49
N THR A 896 -33.56 -15.99 23.39
CA THR A 896 -32.16 -16.30 23.20
C THR A 896 -32.04 -17.72 22.65
N ASP A 897 -31.38 -17.86 21.51
CA ASP A 897 -30.93 -19.17 21.03
C ASP A 897 -29.98 -19.76 22.10
N ARG A 898 -30.20 -21.01 22.53
CA ARG A 898 -29.39 -21.66 23.58
C ARG A 898 -27.89 -21.67 23.26
N LEU A 899 -27.53 -21.71 21.97
CA LEU A 899 -26.13 -21.61 21.53
C LEU A 899 -25.54 -20.24 21.83
N ALA A 900 -26.32 -19.18 21.63
CA ALA A 900 -25.91 -17.81 21.93
C ALA A 900 -25.74 -17.58 23.43
N GLU A 901 -26.66 -18.12 24.24
CA GLU A 901 -26.52 -18.13 25.70
C GLU A 901 -25.23 -18.82 26.15
N GLY A 902 -24.94 -20.01 25.60
CA GLY A 902 -23.70 -20.73 25.93
C GLY A 902 -22.44 -19.94 25.58
N ILE A 903 -22.45 -19.21 24.45
CA ILE A 903 -21.34 -18.33 24.08
C ILE A 903 -21.21 -17.16 25.07
N CYS A 904 -22.31 -16.48 25.43
CA CYS A 904 -22.28 -15.42 26.43
C CYS A 904 -21.85 -15.94 27.81
N GLU A 905 -22.27 -17.14 28.19
CA GLU A 905 -21.88 -17.79 29.43
C GLU A 905 -20.38 -18.02 29.53
N SER A 906 -19.72 -18.35 28.41
CA SER A 906 -18.26 -18.51 28.37
C SER A 906 -17.46 -17.24 28.63
N LEU A 907 -18.11 -16.06 28.65
CA LEU A 907 -17.46 -14.79 28.98
C LEU A 907 -17.35 -14.56 30.50
N TYR A 908 -18.28 -15.12 31.30
CA TYR A 908 -18.41 -14.77 32.71
C TYR A 908 -17.33 -15.41 33.58
N GLY A 909 -17.05 -14.78 34.72
CA GLY A 909 -16.06 -15.22 35.71
C GLY A 909 -14.77 -14.40 35.67
N THR A 910 -13.73 -14.92 36.31
CA THR A 910 -12.45 -14.23 36.49
C THR A 910 -11.47 -14.58 35.39
N TRP A 911 -10.82 -13.55 34.85
CA TRP A 911 -9.81 -13.60 33.81
C TRP A 911 -8.47 -13.10 34.34
N GLU A 912 -7.39 -13.83 34.08
CA GLU A 912 -6.04 -13.48 34.53
C GLU A 912 -5.28 -12.70 33.45
N GLN A 913 -4.69 -11.55 33.80
CA GLN A 913 -3.91 -10.76 32.85
C GLN A 913 -2.53 -11.39 32.60
N LYS A 914 -2.17 -11.55 31.32
CA LYS A 914 -0.90 -12.14 30.87
C LYS A 914 -0.10 -11.14 30.00
N PRO A 915 0.47 -10.07 30.58
CA PRO A 915 1.07 -8.97 29.83
C PRO A 915 2.40 -9.34 29.12
N ASN A 916 2.96 -10.51 29.43
CA ASN A 916 4.20 -11.01 28.82
C ASN A 916 3.98 -11.76 27.50
N CYS A 917 2.73 -11.91 27.06
CA CYS A 917 2.37 -12.58 25.81
C CYS A 917 2.04 -11.56 24.70
N ASP A 918 2.23 -11.99 23.46
CA ASP A 918 2.21 -11.12 22.28
C ASP A 918 0.79 -10.81 21.78
N VAL A 919 0.16 -9.79 22.36
CA VAL A 919 -1.05 -9.15 21.82
C VAL A 919 -0.93 -7.62 21.88
N ALA A 920 -1.79 -6.93 21.14
CA ALA A 920 -1.77 -5.47 21.04
C ALA A 920 -1.88 -4.81 22.42
N GLU A 921 -1.01 -3.83 22.70
CA GLU A 921 -1.00 -3.07 23.95
C GLU A 921 -0.88 -3.92 25.24
N ASN A 922 -0.32 -5.13 25.14
CA ASN A 922 -0.16 -6.07 26.26
C ASN A 922 -1.50 -6.38 26.96
N SER A 923 -2.57 -6.45 26.18
CA SER A 923 -3.96 -6.53 26.63
C SER A 923 -4.51 -7.95 26.84
N LEU A 924 -3.63 -8.98 26.92
CA LEU A 924 -4.10 -10.38 26.99
C LEU A 924 -4.65 -10.71 28.38
N TYR A 925 -5.84 -11.30 28.39
CA TYR A 925 -6.45 -11.97 29.52
C TYR A 925 -6.81 -13.41 29.14
N VAL A 926 -6.63 -14.34 30.08
CA VAL A 926 -6.85 -15.78 29.86
C VAL A 926 -7.82 -16.31 30.91
N GLN A 927 -8.73 -17.18 30.48
CA GLN A 927 -9.60 -17.96 31.34
C GLN A 927 -9.52 -19.44 30.93
N HIS A 928 -9.17 -20.29 31.89
CA HIS A 928 -9.13 -21.74 31.72
C HIS A 928 -10.53 -22.32 31.91
N GLN A 929 -11.12 -22.91 30.87
CA GLN A 929 -12.46 -23.50 30.95
C GLN A 929 -12.43 -24.88 31.61
N ASN A 930 -13.55 -25.29 32.19
CA ASN A 930 -13.70 -26.59 32.84
C ASN A 930 -13.53 -27.79 31.88
N ASN A 931 -13.71 -27.58 30.57
CA ASN A 931 -13.52 -28.59 29.53
C ASN A 931 -12.05 -28.74 29.09
N GLY A 932 -11.12 -27.96 29.68
CA GLY A 932 -9.70 -27.96 29.32
C GLY A 932 -9.32 -27.06 28.14
N GLU A 933 -10.27 -26.32 27.56
CA GLU A 933 -9.96 -25.30 26.54
C GLU A 933 -9.63 -23.95 27.20
N ASP A 934 -8.67 -23.22 26.63
CA ASP A 934 -8.38 -21.84 27.04
C ASP A 934 -9.17 -20.86 26.17
N LEU A 935 -9.80 -19.87 26.82
CA LEU A 935 -10.36 -18.71 26.15
C LEU A 935 -9.49 -17.49 26.37
N PHE A 936 -9.44 -16.64 25.35
CA PHE A 936 -8.62 -15.45 25.32
C PHE A 936 -9.46 -14.21 25.09
N LEU A 937 -9.30 -13.24 25.99
CA LEU A 937 -9.86 -11.90 25.87
C LEU A 937 -8.73 -10.91 25.64
N PHE A 938 -8.72 -10.22 24.51
CA PHE A 938 -7.63 -9.30 24.14
C PHE A 938 -8.11 -8.26 23.13
N LYS A 939 -7.36 -7.14 23.02
CA LYS A 939 -7.60 -6.16 21.96
C LYS A 939 -7.15 -6.74 20.62
N ASP A 940 -8.05 -6.82 19.64
CA ASP A 940 -7.77 -7.30 18.28
C ASP A 940 -7.90 -6.12 17.30
N PRO A 941 -6.80 -5.39 17.03
CA PRO A 941 -6.86 -4.22 16.18
C PRO A 941 -7.16 -4.59 14.74
N SER A 942 -8.00 -3.80 14.09
CA SER A 942 -8.09 -3.82 12.63
C SER A 942 -6.72 -3.47 12.02
N ARG A 943 -6.30 -4.13 10.94
CA ARG A 943 -4.97 -3.87 10.34
C ARG A 943 -4.80 -2.43 9.83
N ILE A 944 -5.86 -1.87 9.26
CA ILE A 944 -5.87 -0.57 8.56
C ILE A 944 -6.95 0.41 9.03
N GLY A 945 -7.85 -0.03 9.90
CA GLY A 945 -8.94 0.78 10.42
C GLY A 945 -8.46 1.75 11.51
N PRO A 946 -9.28 2.76 11.84
CA PRO A 946 -8.95 3.74 12.87
C PRO A 946 -8.83 3.07 14.24
N ALA A 947 -7.94 3.59 15.09
CA ALA A 947 -7.62 2.98 16.37
C ALA A 947 -8.75 3.08 17.41
N GLU A 948 -9.62 4.08 17.28
CA GLU A 948 -10.83 4.21 18.11
C GLU A 948 -11.85 3.09 17.91
N LEU A 949 -11.83 2.40 16.76
CA LEU A 949 -12.74 1.29 16.46
C LEU A 949 -12.16 -0.08 16.80
N ASP A 950 -10.93 -0.14 17.33
CA ASP A 950 -10.31 -1.40 17.73
C ASP A 950 -10.98 -1.93 19.01
N ALA A 951 -11.51 -3.15 18.93
CA ALA A 951 -12.30 -3.77 19.98
C ALA A 951 -11.51 -4.82 20.79
N PHE A 952 -11.96 -5.07 22.01
CA PHE A 952 -11.62 -6.31 22.72
C PHE A 952 -12.49 -7.44 22.19
N VAL A 953 -11.90 -8.60 21.93
CA VAL A 953 -12.60 -9.77 21.41
C VAL A 953 -12.37 -11.00 22.28
N LEU A 954 -13.38 -11.87 22.31
CA LEU A 954 -13.29 -13.22 22.84
C LEU A 954 -13.00 -14.19 21.70
N SER A 955 -11.95 -15.00 21.83
CA SER A 955 -11.54 -15.97 20.80
C SER A 955 -10.81 -17.16 21.45
N LYS A 956 -10.83 -18.32 20.76
CA LYS A 956 -10.04 -19.51 21.13
C LYS A 956 -8.55 -19.39 20.76
N ASN A 957 -8.19 -18.36 20.01
CA ASN A 957 -6.82 -18.16 19.54
C ASN A 957 -6.44 -16.67 19.68
N PRO A 958 -5.35 -16.31 20.40
CA PRO A 958 -4.89 -14.93 20.57
C PRO A 958 -3.80 -14.50 19.59
N ARG A 959 -3.29 -15.42 18.75
CA ARG A 959 -2.20 -15.15 17.81
C ARG A 959 -2.56 -14.02 16.85
N LEU A 960 -1.58 -13.25 16.41
CA LEU A 960 -1.78 -12.33 15.29
C LEU A 960 -2.08 -13.10 14.00
N MET A 961 -3.27 -12.89 13.44
CA MET A 961 -3.65 -13.48 12.15
C MET A 961 -2.97 -12.77 10.98
N GLN A 962 -2.54 -13.52 9.96
CA GLN A 962 -2.13 -13.02 8.65
C GLN A 962 -3.33 -12.57 7.81
N TRP A 963 -3.12 -11.76 6.77
CA TRP A 963 -4.23 -11.23 5.94
C TRP A 963 -5.00 -12.32 5.18
N HIS A 964 -4.38 -13.49 4.97
CA HIS A 964 -5.01 -14.65 4.34
C HIS A 964 -5.71 -15.59 5.35
N GLU A 965 -5.54 -15.35 6.66
CA GLU A 965 -6.14 -16.13 7.74
C GLU A 965 -7.43 -15.48 8.24
N HIS A 966 -8.27 -16.26 8.91
CA HIS A 966 -9.51 -15.81 9.54
C HIS A 966 -9.50 -16.14 11.03
N ARG A 967 -9.79 -15.15 11.89
CA ARG A 967 -10.05 -15.40 13.31
C ARG A 967 -11.54 -15.59 13.51
N GLU A 968 -11.92 -16.69 14.16
CA GLU A 968 -13.25 -16.81 14.72
C GLU A 968 -13.37 -15.93 15.96
N VAL A 969 -14.20 -14.88 15.87
CA VAL A 969 -14.51 -13.99 16.98
C VAL A 969 -15.86 -14.42 17.56
N LEU A 970 -15.85 -14.86 18.82
CA LEU A 970 -17.04 -15.32 19.53
C LEU A 970 -17.88 -14.13 20.02
N LEU A 971 -17.23 -13.13 20.63
CA LEU A 971 -17.85 -11.91 21.15
C LEU A 971 -16.91 -10.72 20.93
N SER A 972 -17.45 -9.51 20.84
CA SER A 972 -16.69 -8.26 20.74
C SER A 972 -17.23 -7.22 21.72
N PHE A 973 -16.36 -6.54 22.45
CA PHE A 973 -16.73 -5.37 23.24
C PHE A 973 -16.90 -4.16 22.32
N VAL A 974 -17.97 -3.41 22.52
CA VAL A 974 -18.19 -2.16 21.76
C VAL A 974 -17.09 -1.16 22.15
N PRO A 975 -16.34 -0.63 21.17
CA PRO A 975 -15.35 0.40 21.45
C PRO A 975 -16.00 1.63 22.11
N MET A 976 -15.44 2.10 23.22
CA MET A 976 -15.95 3.27 23.91
C MET A 976 -15.48 4.57 23.23
N ALA A 977 -16.34 5.59 23.21
CA ALA A 977 -16.03 6.89 22.61
C ALA A 977 -14.82 7.60 23.27
N GLU A 978 -14.58 7.33 24.56
CA GLU A 978 -13.40 7.83 25.28
C GLU A 978 -12.27 6.79 25.26
N PRO A 979 -11.09 7.08 24.68
CA PRO A 979 -9.96 6.14 24.62
C PRO A 979 -9.42 5.71 25.99
N SER A 980 -9.62 6.53 27.03
CA SER A 980 -9.30 6.21 28.43
C SER A 980 -10.16 5.08 29.00
N ARG A 981 -11.28 4.74 28.35
CA ARG A 981 -12.21 3.70 28.79
C ARG A 981 -12.04 2.34 28.10
N GLN A 982 -10.91 2.11 27.44
CA GLN A 982 -10.54 0.77 26.97
C GLN A 982 -10.20 -0.15 28.15
N ILE A 983 -10.57 -1.43 28.08
CA ILE A 983 -10.52 -2.39 29.21
C ILE A 983 -9.16 -2.41 29.92
N HIS A 984 -8.05 -2.44 29.17
CA HIS A 984 -6.69 -2.48 29.74
C HIS A 984 -6.22 -1.14 30.33
N LYS A 985 -6.91 -0.05 30.05
CA LYS A 985 -6.58 1.32 30.52
C LYS A 985 -7.48 1.80 31.65
N LEU A 986 -8.55 1.06 31.95
CA LEU A 986 -9.46 1.42 33.02
C LEU A 986 -8.75 1.45 34.38
N PRO A 987 -9.03 2.46 35.21
CA PRO A 987 -8.70 2.41 36.63
C PRO A 987 -9.34 1.20 37.30
N ARG A 988 -8.84 0.83 38.48
CA ARG A 988 -9.47 -0.19 39.30
C ARG A 988 -10.90 0.23 39.64
N GLY A 989 -11.83 -0.70 39.56
CA GLY A 989 -13.24 -0.42 39.81
C GLY A 989 -14.14 -1.27 38.92
N THR A 990 -15.43 -0.99 39.01
CA THR A 990 -16.48 -1.73 38.32
C THR A 990 -17.14 -0.83 37.29
N TYR A 991 -17.28 -1.35 36.07
CA TYR A 991 -17.77 -0.60 34.91
C TYR A 991 -18.85 -1.40 34.19
N VAL A 992 -19.85 -0.72 33.67
CA VAL A 992 -20.81 -1.34 32.75
C VAL A 992 -20.25 -1.22 31.34
N MET A 993 -20.13 -2.35 30.66
CA MET A 993 -19.66 -2.42 29.28
C MET A 993 -20.71 -3.06 28.38
N LEU A 994 -20.61 -2.75 27.10
CA LEU A 994 -21.46 -3.33 26.07
C LEU A 994 -20.67 -4.37 25.29
N ILE A 995 -21.21 -5.58 25.19
CA ILE A 995 -20.70 -6.62 24.30
C ILE A 995 -21.65 -6.81 23.14
N THR A 996 -21.10 -7.30 22.04
CA THR A 996 -21.76 -7.55 20.77
C THR A 996 -21.42 -8.94 20.28
N MET A 997 -22.40 -9.56 19.64
CA MET A 997 -22.23 -10.78 18.88
C MET A 997 -22.82 -10.59 17.49
N ASP A 998 -22.01 -10.84 16.46
CA ASP A 998 -22.47 -10.64 15.07
C ASP A 998 -23.33 -11.80 14.56
N GLY A 999 -23.11 -13.01 15.11
CA GLY A 999 -23.78 -14.25 14.73
C GLY A 999 -23.06 -15.47 15.32
N PHE A 1000 -23.47 -16.67 14.93
CA PHE A 1000 -22.88 -17.94 15.34
C PHE A 1000 -23.06 -19.00 14.26
N TRP A 1001 -22.26 -20.06 14.33
CA TRP A 1001 -22.37 -21.19 13.43
C TRP A 1001 -23.47 -22.13 13.89
N GLN A 1002 -24.43 -22.43 13.01
CA GLN A 1002 -25.58 -23.27 13.35
C GLN A 1002 -25.86 -24.28 12.24
N SER A 1003 -26.13 -25.53 12.59
CA SER A 1003 -26.64 -26.53 11.65
C SER A 1003 -28.14 -26.38 11.46
N ASP A 1004 -28.65 -26.70 10.27
CA ASP A 1004 -30.09 -26.72 9.99
C ASP A 1004 -30.79 -28.01 10.48
N THR A 1005 -30.16 -28.76 11.40
CA THR A 1005 -30.64 -30.05 11.94
C THR A 1005 -31.59 -29.89 13.11
#